data_AF-A0A820W9C4-F1
#
_entry.id   AF-A0A820W9C4-F1
#
_cell.length_a   1.000
_cell.length_b   1.000
_cell.length_c   1.000
_cell.angle_alpha   90.00
_cell.angle_beta   90.00
_cell.angle_gamma   90.00
#
_symmetry.space_group_name_H-M   'P 1'
#
loop_
_entity.id
_entity.type
_entity.pdbx_description
1 polymer ?
#
loop_
_entity_poly.entity_id
_entity_poly.type
_entity_poly.pdbx_seq_one_letter_code
_entity_poly.pdbx_strand_id
1 'polypeptide(L)'
;MGRAQKVIFKDLCAFDPKKAAESLRLRHDCYMIVVARILNQARLKGLKAYRKDLHYDSDDSDELTEETLDVTMLESEQIEYLLEYETIEEGEDIEQRRKGHYVYEDNFNPSVINMIESKTSYERLKEVCRFYEQRDGTDVEKAMAQHESRAEKSAKIFLKKNPRISQDEAKSLGLAISFYTGARSETVSRGASLVARQANGVIIDENIRQELKEAAIILYYLVKALSYIPYHWGFVTRCCKLEDEELDLYTPGFLITWIQFSSSTKGKKEADAFKNRNAIFKIFSLTGRPIQDFSNFPEEDEVLFLPHSTFVVFQHLISHHGTQHIIYMRQVELGLCQWSVLWVDDRIFNPKWENKAHMESAAAKSLNLNVHFIPKSSTDSALSFLRSPFGQRLKNKNTFRIVTDMNRENEKQTHNAGARLIRALRELGFENECMVFTSDERKAKQYLRSELKSEDPESVVVTIDTSKLREFVDFGRSPGAAYQSNTASSSAASKYEIPPNQNNCVLLTTGSFNPVHPGHFRILRRVKDYFEREYEPQWNVLAGYISPTHDSYVLSKLTDAAWIPATDRCKLIEGAIKHEGVALSSWVAISRGESEWPAGFVDFDEVTENFRDFLNFTLVNKKKFVKYPINVIYVCGLDHFNKCPAVARMTKQDYIASAIVYRSGYEEQHIRNSSKASGVIYVSLTGERDDLSEMSSTKIREFFQKPTTSTAKIERFIYPNVREYMIKKQKS
;
A
#
# COMPACT_ATOMS: atom_id res chain seq x y z
N MET A 1 -4.75 42.77 24.87
CA MET A 1 -4.29 41.36 24.83
C MET A 1 -5.28 40.52 25.64
N GLY A 2 -6.03 39.55 25.15
CA GLY A 2 -6.12 38.89 23.86
C GLY A 2 -7.02 37.68 24.09
N ARG A 3 -8.32 37.84 23.82
CA ARG A 3 -9.46 36.99 24.23
C ARG A 3 -9.58 35.68 23.42
N ALA A 4 -8.48 35.13 22.91
CA ALA A 4 -8.47 34.14 21.83
C ALA A 4 -7.99 32.71 22.20
N GLN A 5 -7.68 32.41 23.46
CA GLN A 5 -7.09 31.10 23.84
C GLN A 5 -7.98 30.17 24.68
N LYS A 6 -9.30 30.40 24.73
CA LYS A 6 -10.23 29.59 25.55
C LYS A 6 -11.45 29.01 24.83
N VAL A 7 -11.52 29.04 23.50
CA VAL A 7 -12.74 28.67 22.75
C VAL A 7 -12.64 27.37 21.93
N ILE A 8 -11.45 26.89 21.58
CA ILE A 8 -11.33 25.87 20.52
C ILE A 8 -11.75 24.44 20.96
N PHE A 9 -11.60 24.08 22.24
CA PHE A 9 -11.98 22.73 22.71
C PHE A 9 -13.36 22.61 23.34
N LYS A 10 -14.05 23.74 23.62
CA LYS A 10 -15.47 23.69 23.94
C LYS A 10 -16.29 23.39 22.68
N ASP A 11 -15.80 23.76 21.50
CA ASP A 11 -16.49 23.56 20.21
C ASP A 11 -16.29 22.16 19.59
N LEU A 12 -15.26 21.40 19.98
CA LEU A 12 -15.02 20.05 19.43
C LEU A 12 -15.80 18.93 20.15
N CYS A 13 -16.22 19.16 21.40
CA CYS A 13 -17.15 18.28 22.13
C CYS A 13 -18.56 18.90 22.30
N ALA A 14 -18.77 20.19 21.96
CA ALA A 14 -20.10 20.84 21.92
C ALA A 14 -20.53 21.23 20.50
N PHE A 15 -20.14 20.45 19.49
CA PHE A 15 -20.70 20.58 18.15
C PHE A 15 -22.20 20.26 18.21
N ASP A 16 -23.04 21.29 18.12
CA ASP A 16 -24.48 21.18 17.88
C ASP A 16 -24.70 21.13 16.36
N PRO A 17 -24.95 19.95 15.77
CA PRO A 17 -25.13 19.79 14.33
C PRO A 17 -26.32 20.59 13.80
N LYS A 18 -27.13 21.27 14.62
CA LYS A 18 -28.23 22.13 14.17
C LYS A 18 -27.79 23.56 13.83
N LYS A 19 -26.58 24.00 14.20
CA LYS A 19 -26.14 25.41 14.07
C LYS A 19 -24.99 25.69 13.09
N ALA A 20 -24.32 24.66 12.57
CA ALA A 20 -23.29 24.84 11.53
C ALA A 20 -23.93 25.11 10.15
N ALA A 21 -23.28 25.90 9.29
CA ALA A 21 -23.70 26.09 7.91
C ALA A 21 -23.76 24.74 7.18
N GLU A 22 -24.84 24.50 6.44
CA GLU A 22 -25.21 23.19 5.88
C GLU A 22 -24.12 22.62 4.95
N SER A 23 -23.37 23.48 4.27
CA SER A 23 -22.24 23.13 3.38
C SER A 23 -20.93 22.79 4.09
N LEU A 24 -20.83 23.02 5.41
CA LEU A 24 -19.63 22.78 6.22
C LEU A 24 -19.85 21.68 7.29
N ARG A 25 -21.03 21.06 7.32
CA ARG A 25 -21.29 19.88 8.15
C ARG A 25 -20.69 18.65 7.47
N LEU A 26 -19.55 18.17 7.96
CA LEU A 26 -19.22 16.76 7.84
C LEU A 26 -20.15 16.03 8.82
N ARG A 27 -21.20 15.35 8.31
CA ARG A 27 -22.08 14.54 9.15
C ARG A 27 -21.23 13.48 9.85
N HIS A 28 -21.34 13.41 11.17
CA HIS A 28 -20.40 12.75 12.04
C HIS A 28 -20.52 11.21 12.00
N ASP A 29 -21.28 10.69 11.03
CA ASP A 29 -21.95 9.40 11.12
C ASP A 29 -21.62 8.48 9.92
N CYS A 30 -21.11 9.04 8.80
CA CYS A 30 -20.81 8.24 7.60
C CYS A 30 -19.48 7.47 7.75
N TYR A 31 -19.53 6.37 8.48
CA TYR A 31 -18.43 5.43 8.73
C TYR A 31 -18.37 4.28 7.72
N MET A 32 -19.11 4.42 6.63
CA MET A 32 -19.34 3.36 5.67
C MET A 32 -19.35 3.92 4.25
N ILE A 33 -18.89 3.11 3.30
CA ILE A 33 -18.83 3.48 1.89
C ILE A 33 -19.46 2.36 1.09
N VAL A 34 -20.42 2.69 0.22
CA VAL A 34 -20.94 1.75 -0.77
C VAL A 34 -19.89 1.60 -1.87
N VAL A 35 -19.34 0.41 -2.03
CA VAL A 35 -18.24 0.15 -2.99
C VAL A 35 -18.73 -0.49 -4.28
N ALA A 36 -19.84 -1.23 -4.24
CA ALA A 36 -20.45 -1.86 -5.41
C ALA A 36 -21.90 -2.27 -5.13
N ARG A 37 -22.62 -2.63 -6.20
CA ARG A 37 -23.99 -3.17 -6.15
C ARG A 37 -24.11 -4.40 -7.03
N ILE A 38 -24.87 -5.38 -6.57
CA ILE A 38 -25.30 -6.53 -7.38
C ILE A 38 -26.55 -6.12 -8.15
N LEU A 39 -26.47 -5.95 -9.48
CA LEU A 39 -27.60 -5.49 -10.30
C LEU A 39 -28.49 -6.62 -10.84
N ASN A 40 -28.01 -7.87 -10.78
CA ASN A 40 -28.76 -9.00 -11.34
C ASN A 40 -29.96 -9.37 -10.44
N GLN A 41 -31.12 -8.77 -10.75
CA GLN A 41 -32.39 -9.01 -10.06
C GLN A 41 -32.84 -10.47 -10.07
N ALA A 42 -32.51 -11.25 -11.11
CA ALA A 42 -32.84 -12.68 -11.16
C ALA A 42 -32.01 -13.49 -10.14
N ARG A 43 -30.73 -13.13 -9.93
CA ARG A 43 -29.88 -13.72 -8.90
C ARG A 43 -30.24 -13.26 -7.49
N LEU A 44 -30.59 -11.98 -7.31
CA LEU A 44 -31.15 -11.48 -6.04
C LEU A 44 -32.47 -12.17 -5.69
N LYS A 45 -33.34 -12.43 -6.68
CA LYS A 45 -34.55 -13.26 -6.50
C LYS A 45 -34.21 -14.74 -6.29
N GLY A 46 -33.14 -15.24 -6.89
CA GLY A 46 -32.60 -16.59 -6.69
C GLY A 46 -32.14 -16.83 -5.26
N LEU A 47 -31.54 -15.84 -4.57
CA LEU A 47 -31.25 -15.92 -3.14
C LEU A 47 -32.52 -16.05 -2.30
N LYS A 48 -33.58 -15.30 -2.66
CA LYS A 48 -34.90 -15.46 -2.03
C LYS A 48 -35.56 -16.81 -2.35
N ALA A 49 -35.18 -17.47 -3.44
CA ALA A 49 -35.66 -18.80 -3.81
C ALA A 49 -34.83 -19.93 -3.15
N TYR A 50 -33.53 -19.74 -2.93
CA TYR A 50 -32.68 -20.65 -2.14
C TYR A 50 -33.21 -20.84 -0.71
N ARG A 51 -33.84 -19.79 -0.16
CA ARG A 51 -34.61 -19.85 1.10
C ARG A 51 -35.79 -20.85 1.06
N LYS A 52 -36.39 -21.11 -0.11
CA LYS A 52 -37.46 -22.11 -0.28
C LYS A 52 -36.92 -23.53 -0.45
N ASP A 53 -35.74 -23.70 -1.06
CA ASP A 53 -35.13 -25.02 -1.25
C ASP A 53 -34.53 -25.55 0.07
N LEU A 54 -33.97 -24.68 0.92
CA LEU A 54 -33.57 -25.02 2.30
C LEU A 54 -34.73 -25.49 3.19
N HIS A 55 -35.97 -25.11 2.84
CA HIS A 55 -37.18 -25.59 3.51
C HIS A 55 -37.60 -27.00 3.10
N TYR A 56 -37.11 -27.51 1.96
CA TYR A 56 -37.57 -28.79 1.38
C TYR A 56 -36.68 -29.98 1.80
N ASP A 57 -35.42 -29.74 2.19
CA ASP A 57 -34.48 -30.77 2.66
C ASP A 57 -34.58 -31.05 4.18
N SER A 58 -35.36 -30.25 4.93
CA SER A 58 -35.60 -30.47 6.36
C SER A 58 -36.85 -31.34 6.60
N ASP A 59 -36.79 -32.61 6.22
CA ASP A 59 -37.84 -33.60 6.54
C ASP A 59 -37.80 -34.05 8.02
N ASP A 60 -36.80 -33.61 8.80
CA ASP A 60 -36.72 -33.82 10.25
C ASP A 60 -37.32 -32.63 11.03
N SER A 61 -38.64 -32.71 11.21
CA SER A 61 -39.49 -32.34 12.37
C SER A 61 -39.20 -31.17 13.34
N ASP A 62 -38.30 -30.21 13.06
CA ASP A 62 -38.28 -28.93 13.77
C ASP A 62 -38.50 -27.79 12.78
N GLU A 63 -39.63 -27.07 12.92
CA GLU A 63 -39.93 -25.86 12.16
C GLU A 63 -38.76 -24.86 12.30
N LEU A 64 -37.86 -24.82 11.31
CA LEU A 64 -36.84 -23.80 11.22
C LEU A 64 -37.54 -22.45 11.14
N THR A 65 -37.44 -21.65 12.20
CA THR A 65 -37.99 -20.29 12.25
C THR A 65 -37.38 -19.44 11.12
N GLU A 66 -38.06 -18.39 10.65
CA GLU A 66 -37.53 -17.49 9.60
C GLU A 66 -36.13 -16.94 9.95
N GLU A 67 -35.86 -16.69 11.23
CA GLU A 67 -34.54 -16.27 11.73
C GLU A 67 -33.48 -17.36 11.53
N THR A 68 -33.83 -18.64 11.65
CA THR A 68 -32.89 -19.76 11.49
C THR A 68 -32.50 -19.96 10.01
N LEU A 69 -33.44 -19.79 9.09
CA LEU A 69 -33.19 -19.86 7.64
C LEU A 69 -32.31 -18.71 7.12
N ASP A 70 -32.59 -17.49 7.55
CA ASP A 70 -31.82 -16.30 7.15
C ASP A 70 -30.37 -16.39 7.67
N VAL A 71 -30.18 -17.03 8.82
CA VAL A 71 -28.87 -17.32 9.41
C VAL A 71 -28.11 -18.41 8.64
N THR A 72 -28.76 -19.52 8.26
CA THR A 72 -28.13 -20.58 7.44
C THR A 72 -27.68 -20.04 6.07
N MET A 73 -28.40 -19.08 5.51
CA MET A 73 -28.01 -18.44 4.25
C MET A 73 -26.70 -17.62 4.39
N LEU A 74 -26.47 -16.98 5.53
CA LEU A 74 -25.23 -16.23 5.77
C LEU A 74 -23.99 -17.14 5.88
N GLU A 75 -24.16 -18.37 6.34
CA GLU A 75 -23.11 -19.41 6.34
C GLU A 75 -22.80 -19.91 4.92
N SER A 76 -23.79 -19.90 4.02
CA SER A 76 -23.67 -20.46 2.67
C SER A 76 -22.59 -19.77 1.85
N GLU A 77 -21.57 -20.53 1.44
CA GLU A 77 -20.50 -20.08 0.55
C GLU A 77 -20.98 -19.77 -0.87
N GLN A 78 -22.20 -20.21 -1.23
CA GLN A 78 -22.79 -19.94 -2.55
C GLN A 78 -22.98 -18.43 -2.82
N ILE A 79 -22.98 -17.67 -1.75
CA ILE A 79 -23.05 -16.21 -1.75
C ILE A 79 -21.86 -15.57 -2.44
N GLU A 80 -20.69 -16.23 -2.45
CA GLU A 80 -19.49 -15.77 -3.12
C GLU A 80 -19.64 -15.81 -4.66
N TYR A 81 -20.61 -16.57 -5.19
CA TYR A 81 -20.94 -16.56 -6.62
C TYR A 81 -21.58 -15.27 -7.08
N LEU A 82 -22.15 -14.50 -6.14
CA LEU A 82 -22.77 -13.21 -6.46
C LEU A 82 -21.75 -12.17 -6.89
N LEU A 83 -20.49 -12.33 -6.47
CA LEU A 83 -19.41 -11.40 -6.78
C LEU A 83 -19.22 -11.22 -8.30
N GLU A 84 -19.50 -12.26 -9.10
CA GLU A 84 -19.43 -12.20 -10.57
C GLU A 84 -20.39 -11.15 -11.17
N TYR A 85 -21.53 -10.91 -10.50
CA TYR A 85 -22.60 -10.01 -10.97
C TYR A 85 -22.54 -8.63 -10.35
N GLU A 86 -21.45 -8.34 -9.64
CA GLU A 86 -21.22 -7.02 -9.06
C GLU A 86 -20.90 -6.02 -10.16
N THR A 87 -21.51 -4.86 -10.02
CA THR A 87 -21.17 -3.68 -10.80
C THR A 87 -20.79 -2.58 -9.84
N ILE A 88 -19.70 -1.90 -10.18
CA ILE A 88 -19.37 -0.61 -9.60
C ILE A 88 -20.25 0.40 -10.34
N GLU A 89 -21.03 1.21 -9.63
CA GLU A 89 -22.06 2.06 -10.26
C GLU A 89 -21.48 2.97 -11.36
N GLU A 90 -22.33 3.37 -12.31
CA GLU A 90 -22.08 4.37 -13.38
C GLU A 90 -21.15 3.95 -14.54
N GLY A 91 -20.83 2.66 -14.70
CA GLY A 91 -20.09 2.18 -15.88
C GLY A 91 -18.62 2.67 -15.92
N GLU A 92 -18.15 3.27 -14.83
CA GLU A 92 -16.76 3.67 -14.61
C GLU A 92 -15.95 2.49 -14.02
N ASP A 93 -14.68 2.38 -14.42
CA ASP A 93 -13.75 1.39 -13.84
C ASP A 93 -13.36 1.77 -12.39
N ILE A 94 -13.00 0.78 -11.58
CA ILE A 94 -12.61 0.93 -10.16
C ILE A 94 -11.50 1.98 -9.97
N GLU A 95 -10.57 2.07 -10.93
CA GLU A 95 -9.47 3.05 -10.91
C GLU A 95 -9.95 4.49 -11.08
N GLN A 96 -11.08 4.74 -11.74
CA GLN A 96 -11.68 6.08 -11.84
C GLN A 96 -12.39 6.46 -10.55
N ARG A 97 -13.16 5.54 -9.95
CA ARG A 97 -13.83 5.79 -8.66
C ARG A 97 -12.86 5.98 -7.50
N ARG A 98 -11.67 5.36 -7.54
CA ARG A 98 -10.56 5.64 -6.62
C ARG A 98 -10.13 7.11 -6.67
N LYS A 99 -10.00 7.68 -7.87
CA LYS A 99 -9.65 9.10 -8.05
C LYS A 99 -10.72 10.03 -7.48
N GLY A 100 -11.98 9.59 -7.51
CA GLY A 100 -13.11 10.29 -6.90
C GLY A 100 -13.31 9.98 -5.41
N HIS A 101 -12.45 9.17 -4.77
CA HIS A 101 -12.58 8.77 -3.36
C HIS A 101 -13.88 8.00 -3.05
N TYR A 102 -14.44 7.29 -4.03
CA TYR A 102 -15.67 6.49 -3.86
C TYR A 102 -15.40 5.00 -3.56
N VAL A 103 -14.16 4.54 -3.79
CA VAL A 103 -13.68 3.23 -3.35
C VAL A 103 -12.34 3.45 -2.67
N TYR A 104 -12.21 2.97 -1.42
CA TYR A 104 -10.97 3.10 -0.66
C TYR A 104 -10.16 1.83 -0.73
N GLU A 105 -8.87 1.97 -1.03
CA GLU A 105 -7.91 0.91 -0.73
C GLU A 105 -7.57 0.95 0.75
N ASP A 106 -7.41 -0.23 1.33
CA ASP A 106 -6.92 -0.42 2.68
C ASP A 106 -5.41 -0.17 2.74
N ASN A 107 -5.09 1.12 2.77
CA ASN A 107 -3.77 1.66 3.08
C ASN A 107 -3.69 2.07 4.56
N PHE A 108 -4.57 1.54 5.42
CA PHE A 108 -4.69 1.97 6.81
C PHE A 108 -3.41 1.68 7.60
N ASN A 109 -2.96 0.42 7.64
CA ASN A 109 -1.78 0.05 8.43
C ASN A 109 -0.50 0.76 7.98
N PRO A 110 -0.16 0.83 6.67
CA PRO A 110 0.97 1.64 6.21
C PRO A 110 0.86 3.11 6.62
N SER A 111 -0.35 3.69 6.56
CA SER A 111 -0.57 5.10 6.91
C SER A 111 -0.40 5.36 8.39
N VAL A 112 -0.97 4.51 9.26
CA VAL A 112 -0.76 4.58 10.71
C VAL A 112 0.73 4.50 11.03
N ILE A 113 1.46 3.55 10.42
CA ILE A 113 2.91 3.38 10.64
C ILE A 113 3.70 4.63 10.19
N ASN A 114 3.32 5.24 9.06
CA ASN A 114 3.97 6.45 8.56
C ASN A 114 3.73 7.69 9.44
N MET A 115 2.64 7.72 10.22
CA MET A 115 2.34 8.82 11.15
C MET A 115 3.13 8.76 12.46
N ILE A 116 3.75 7.63 12.78
CA ILE A 116 4.54 7.47 14.00
C ILE A 116 5.93 8.08 13.78
N GLU A 117 6.12 9.31 14.24
CA GLU A 117 7.38 10.06 14.10
C GLU A 117 8.40 9.76 15.20
N SER A 118 7.97 9.21 16.33
CA SER A 118 8.80 8.99 17.53
C SER A 118 8.96 7.52 17.90
N LYS A 119 9.95 7.21 18.75
CA LYS A 119 10.17 5.85 19.26
C LYS A 119 8.94 5.40 20.06
N THR A 120 8.30 4.32 19.62
CA THR A 120 7.16 3.73 20.33
C THR A 120 7.64 3.00 21.58
N SER A 121 6.98 3.24 22.71
CA SER A 121 7.20 2.52 23.97
C SER A 121 5.91 2.47 24.79
N TYR A 122 5.87 1.58 25.79
CA TYR A 122 4.75 1.51 26.74
C TYR A 122 4.53 2.84 27.45
N GLU A 123 5.59 3.47 27.96
CA GLU A 123 5.47 4.76 28.66
C GLU A 123 4.95 5.86 27.74
N ARG A 124 5.39 5.91 26.48
CA ARG A 124 4.89 6.92 25.55
C ARG A 124 3.42 6.69 25.23
N LEU A 125 3.00 5.44 25.02
CA LEU A 125 1.59 5.12 24.82
C LEU A 125 0.76 5.51 26.05
N LYS A 126 1.25 5.20 27.26
CA LYS A 126 0.61 5.55 28.52
C LYS A 126 0.42 7.06 28.70
N GLU A 127 1.44 7.86 28.38
CA GLU A 127 1.34 9.33 28.38
C GLU A 127 0.23 9.83 27.46
N VAL A 128 0.18 9.32 26.23
CA VAL A 128 -0.83 9.70 25.24
C VAL A 128 -2.22 9.27 25.70
N CYS A 129 -2.40 8.04 26.19
CA CYS A 129 -3.68 7.59 26.75
C CYS A 129 -4.13 8.46 27.93
N ARG A 130 -3.22 8.79 28.86
CA ARG A 130 -3.53 9.66 30.01
C ARG A 130 -3.97 11.06 29.57
N PHE A 131 -3.32 11.62 28.56
CA PHE A 131 -3.70 12.92 28.00
C PHE A 131 -5.14 12.91 27.46
N TYR A 132 -5.55 11.83 26.78
CA TYR A 132 -6.93 11.67 26.32
C TYR A 132 -7.91 11.44 27.48
N GLU A 133 -7.52 10.74 28.54
CA GLU A 133 -8.37 10.58 29.73
C GLU A 133 -8.62 11.89 30.48
N GLN A 134 -7.62 12.77 30.55
CA GLN A 134 -7.73 14.07 31.22
C GLN A 134 -8.81 14.99 30.62
N ARG A 135 -9.21 14.77 29.37
CA ARG A 135 -10.10 15.68 28.63
C ARG A 135 -11.58 15.56 29.00
N ASP A 136 -12.03 14.47 29.65
CA ASP A 136 -13.48 14.26 29.93
C ASP A 136 -13.89 14.35 31.40
N GLY A 137 -12.99 14.78 32.29
CA GLY A 137 -13.33 14.91 33.71
C GLY A 137 -13.63 13.57 34.41
N THR A 138 -13.27 12.45 33.78
CA THR A 138 -13.15 11.14 34.44
C THR A 138 -12.04 11.19 35.49
N ASP A 139 -12.14 10.35 36.51
CA ASP A 139 -11.03 10.10 37.43
C ASP A 139 -9.91 9.39 36.64
N VAL A 140 -9.00 10.20 36.10
CA VAL A 140 -7.91 9.79 35.21
C VAL A 140 -7.06 8.71 35.86
N GLU A 141 -6.78 8.83 37.16
CA GLU A 141 -5.94 7.88 37.86
C GLU A 141 -6.66 6.54 38.02
N LYS A 142 -7.96 6.55 38.29
CA LYS A 142 -8.78 5.33 38.32
C LYS A 142 -8.88 4.68 36.94
N ALA A 143 -9.14 5.45 35.88
CA ALA A 143 -9.24 4.95 34.51
C ALA A 143 -7.91 4.34 34.05
N MET A 144 -6.80 5.08 34.21
CA MET A 144 -5.47 4.57 33.86
C MET A 144 -5.08 3.36 34.70
N ALA A 145 -5.37 3.32 36.01
CA ALA A 145 -5.11 2.15 36.84
C ALA A 145 -5.87 0.90 36.36
N GLN A 146 -7.14 1.05 35.94
CA GLN A 146 -7.90 -0.03 35.33
C GLN A 146 -7.24 -0.50 34.03
N HIS A 147 -6.83 0.43 33.16
CA HIS A 147 -6.20 0.11 31.89
C HIS A 147 -4.87 -0.63 32.05
N GLU A 148 -4.02 -0.16 32.96
CA GLU A 148 -2.74 -0.78 33.24
C GLU A 148 -2.89 -2.17 33.85
N SER A 149 -3.83 -2.35 34.80
CA SER A 149 -4.11 -3.66 35.38
C SER A 149 -4.54 -4.68 34.32
N ARG A 150 -5.37 -4.26 33.36
CA ARG A 150 -5.79 -5.12 32.24
C ARG A 150 -4.66 -5.36 31.24
N ALA A 151 -3.83 -4.35 30.98
CA ALA A 151 -2.65 -4.46 30.13
C ALA A 151 -1.66 -5.51 30.66
N GLU A 152 -1.43 -5.57 31.97
CA GLU A 152 -0.55 -6.58 32.58
C GLU A 152 -1.06 -8.01 32.42
N LYS A 153 -2.38 -8.22 32.55
CA LYS A 153 -3.01 -9.52 32.30
C LYS A 153 -2.87 -9.91 30.82
N SER A 154 -3.18 -8.99 29.93
CA SER A 154 -3.11 -9.17 28.46
C SER A 154 -1.68 -9.45 27.98
N ALA A 155 -0.68 -8.77 28.56
CA ALA A 155 0.73 -8.96 28.20
C ALA A 155 1.18 -10.41 28.39
N LYS A 156 0.71 -11.10 29.44
CA LYS A 156 1.01 -12.53 29.68
C LYS A 156 0.49 -13.41 28.55
N ILE A 157 -0.68 -13.08 28.00
CA ILE A 157 -1.28 -13.82 26.87
C ILE A 157 -0.45 -13.60 25.61
N PHE A 158 -0.08 -12.36 25.29
CA PHE A 158 0.75 -12.05 24.12
C PHE A 158 2.14 -12.71 24.18
N LEU A 159 2.81 -12.67 25.33
CA LEU A 159 4.11 -13.32 25.53
C LEU A 159 4.04 -14.84 25.40
N LYS A 160 2.97 -15.46 25.91
CA LYS A 160 2.73 -16.90 25.74
C LYS A 160 2.52 -17.27 24.27
N LYS A 161 1.76 -16.45 23.53
CA LYS A 161 1.45 -16.69 22.12
C LYS A 161 2.66 -16.45 21.20
N ASN A 162 3.48 -15.46 21.53
CA ASN A 162 4.69 -15.15 20.77
C ASN A 162 5.83 -14.72 21.71
N PRO A 163 6.71 -15.66 22.09
CA PRO A 163 7.84 -15.39 23.01
C PRO A 163 8.87 -14.39 22.46
N ARG A 164 8.79 -14.00 21.18
CA ARG A 164 9.70 -13.02 20.56
C ARG A 164 9.28 -11.57 20.81
N ILE A 165 8.07 -11.33 21.32
CA ILE A 165 7.58 -9.98 21.67
C ILE A 165 8.24 -9.55 22.99
N SER A 166 8.67 -8.29 23.07
CA SER A 166 9.25 -7.76 24.30
C SER A 166 8.19 -7.50 25.38
N GLN A 167 8.57 -7.45 26.65
CA GLN A 167 7.64 -7.12 27.74
C GLN A 167 6.99 -5.74 27.56
N ASP A 168 7.76 -4.73 27.12
CA ASP A 168 7.29 -3.38 26.83
C ASP A 168 6.22 -3.38 25.73
N GLU A 169 6.50 -4.10 24.65
CA GLU A 169 5.58 -4.24 23.54
C GLU A 169 4.31 -4.99 23.95
N ALA A 170 4.42 -6.12 24.64
CA ALA A 170 3.27 -6.89 25.11
C ALA A 170 2.35 -6.08 26.03
N LYS A 171 2.93 -5.24 26.91
CA LYS A 171 2.15 -4.29 27.73
C LYS A 171 1.48 -3.22 26.88
N SER A 172 2.17 -2.71 25.86
CA SER A 172 1.62 -1.70 24.93
C SER A 172 0.42 -2.24 24.14
N LEU A 173 0.50 -3.48 23.66
CA LEU A 173 -0.60 -4.17 22.98
C LEU A 173 -1.83 -4.30 23.90
N GLY A 174 -1.60 -4.74 25.15
CA GLY A 174 -2.66 -4.86 26.15
C GLY A 174 -3.29 -3.51 26.51
N LEU A 175 -2.46 -2.48 26.66
CA LEU A 175 -2.93 -1.13 27.00
C LEU A 175 -3.78 -0.52 25.88
N ALA A 176 -3.40 -0.72 24.61
CA ALA A 176 -4.18 -0.19 23.49
C ALA A 176 -5.57 -0.82 23.38
N ILE A 177 -5.71 -2.14 23.57
CA ILE A 177 -7.03 -2.80 23.61
C ILE A 177 -7.83 -2.33 24.83
N SER A 178 -7.20 -2.27 26.00
CA SER A 178 -7.89 -1.82 27.21
C SER A 178 -8.33 -0.36 27.11
N PHE A 179 -7.53 0.50 26.50
CA PHE A 179 -7.91 1.90 26.24
C PHE A 179 -9.10 1.97 25.28
N TYR A 180 -9.07 1.20 24.16
CA TYR A 180 -10.18 1.13 23.22
C TYR A 180 -11.49 0.67 23.87
N THR A 181 -11.44 -0.41 24.64
CA THR A 181 -12.60 -0.99 25.35
C THR A 181 -12.97 -0.24 26.63
N GLY A 182 -12.32 0.88 26.92
CA GLY A 182 -12.71 1.81 27.98
C GLY A 182 -13.77 2.80 27.50
N ALA A 183 -13.71 4.02 28.02
CA ALA A 183 -14.59 5.11 27.61
C ALA A 183 -14.22 5.75 26.25
N ARG A 184 -13.28 5.16 25.49
CA ARG A 184 -12.57 5.83 24.38
C ARG A 184 -12.72 5.17 23.02
N SER A 185 -13.60 4.18 22.90
CA SER A 185 -13.88 3.48 21.64
C SER A 185 -14.26 4.45 20.51
N GLU A 186 -15.08 5.46 20.79
CA GLU A 186 -15.51 6.48 19.81
C GLU A 186 -14.34 7.33 19.30
N THR A 187 -13.48 7.83 20.20
CA THR A 187 -12.30 8.62 19.83
C THR A 187 -11.33 7.84 18.95
N VAL A 188 -11.07 6.58 19.32
CA VAL A 188 -10.17 5.72 18.55
C VAL A 188 -10.78 5.36 17.18
N SER A 189 -12.09 5.11 17.13
CA SER A 189 -12.80 4.80 15.88
C SER A 189 -12.85 6.00 14.94
N ARG A 190 -13.06 7.21 15.46
CA ARG A 190 -12.95 8.47 14.70
C ARG A 190 -11.54 8.67 14.14
N GLY A 191 -10.52 8.47 14.98
CA GLY A 191 -9.12 8.53 14.54
C GLY A 191 -8.85 7.57 13.39
N ALA A 192 -9.35 6.34 13.50
CA ALA A 192 -9.21 5.33 12.45
C ALA A 192 -9.88 5.76 11.13
N SER A 193 -11.12 6.26 11.18
CA SER A 193 -11.81 6.78 9.99
C SER A 193 -11.06 7.93 9.33
N LEU A 194 -10.47 8.84 10.11
CA LEU A 194 -9.71 9.96 9.56
C LEU A 194 -8.43 9.47 8.86
N VAL A 195 -7.71 8.52 9.46
CA VAL A 195 -6.53 7.92 8.81
C VAL A 195 -6.92 7.20 7.52
N ALA A 196 -8.01 6.42 7.52
CA ALA A 196 -8.50 5.73 6.31
C ALA A 196 -8.83 6.70 5.17
N ARG A 197 -9.50 7.83 5.50
CA ARG A 197 -9.82 8.90 4.55
C ARG A 197 -8.56 9.59 4.02
N GLN A 198 -7.64 9.97 4.90
CA GLN A 198 -6.38 10.61 4.51
C GLN A 198 -5.53 9.70 3.62
N ALA A 199 -5.44 8.41 3.96
CA ALA A 199 -4.73 7.40 3.20
C ALA A 199 -5.25 7.26 1.76
N ASN A 200 -6.50 7.64 1.54
CA ASN A 200 -7.15 7.62 0.24
C ASN A 200 -7.24 8.98 -0.42
N GLY A 201 -6.58 10.04 0.11
CA GLY A 201 -6.44 11.35 -0.55
C GLY A 201 -7.45 12.41 -0.10
N VAL A 202 -8.30 12.13 0.88
CA VAL A 202 -9.18 13.15 1.46
C VAL A 202 -8.35 14.16 2.25
N ILE A 203 -8.57 15.45 1.96
CA ILE A 203 -7.93 16.55 2.68
C ILE A 203 -8.56 16.68 4.07
N ILE A 204 -7.72 16.68 5.11
CA ILE A 204 -8.12 16.86 6.50
C ILE A 204 -7.43 18.13 7.01
N ASP A 205 -8.11 18.88 7.88
CA ASP A 205 -7.57 20.08 8.52
C ASP A 205 -6.22 19.81 9.21
N GLU A 206 -5.29 20.77 9.12
CA GLU A 206 -3.93 20.57 9.62
C GLU A 206 -3.87 20.43 11.15
N ASN A 207 -4.79 21.05 11.90
CA ASN A 207 -4.86 20.85 13.36
C ASN A 207 -5.28 19.43 13.70
N ILE A 208 -6.30 18.92 13.00
CA ILE A 208 -6.77 17.52 13.16
C ILE A 208 -5.64 16.56 12.77
N ARG A 209 -4.88 16.87 11.71
CA ARG A 209 -3.74 16.05 11.28
C ARG A 209 -2.68 15.96 12.37
N GLN A 210 -2.35 17.06 13.03
CA GLN A 210 -1.36 17.06 14.10
C GLN A 210 -1.84 16.24 15.31
N GLU A 211 -3.11 16.35 15.70
CA GLU A 211 -3.69 15.52 16.76
C GLU A 211 -3.70 14.02 16.39
N LEU A 212 -3.98 13.69 15.13
CA LEU A 212 -3.93 12.31 14.63
C LEU A 212 -2.52 11.72 14.70
N LYS A 213 -1.48 12.50 14.39
CA LYS A 213 -0.08 12.04 14.55
C LYS A 213 0.24 11.67 15.99
N GLU A 214 -0.25 12.45 16.95
CA GLU A 214 -0.07 12.16 18.38
C GLU A 214 -0.86 10.92 18.81
N ALA A 215 -2.08 10.74 18.30
CA ALA A 215 -2.93 9.58 18.57
C ALA A 215 -2.51 8.30 17.81
N ALA A 216 -1.71 8.41 16.75
CA ALA A 216 -1.35 7.29 15.87
C ALA A 216 -0.69 6.13 16.61
N ILE A 217 0.01 6.40 17.72
CA ILE A 217 0.60 5.35 18.56
C ILE A 217 -0.46 4.42 19.17
N ILE A 218 -1.66 4.93 19.51
CA ILE A 218 -2.78 4.12 20.01
C ILE A 218 -3.28 3.21 18.89
N LEU A 219 -3.52 3.76 17.70
CA LEU A 219 -3.98 3.01 16.53
C LEU A 219 -2.98 1.93 16.15
N TYR A 220 -1.69 2.26 16.15
CA TYR A 220 -0.62 1.33 15.83
C TYR A 220 -0.61 0.10 16.75
N TYR A 221 -0.59 0.33 18.08
CA TYR A 221 -0.58 -0.77 19.03
C TYR A 221 -1.91 -1.53 19.04
N LEU A 222 -3.04 -0.87 18.78
CA LEU A 222 -4.33 -1.54 18.66
C LEU A 222 -4.36 -2.50 17.46
N VAL A 223 -4.04 -2.03 16.25
CA VAL A 223 -4.00 -2.90 15.05
C VAL A 223 -2.98 -4.02 15.25
N LYS A 224 -1.80 -3.70 15.80
CA LYS A 224 -0.78 -4.71 16.08
C LYS A 224 -1.26 -5.75 17.10
N ALA A 225 -2.03 -5.35 18.11
CA ALA A 225 -2.58 -6.28 19.08
C ALA A 225 -3.61 -7.19 18.43
N LEU A 226 -4.50 -6.62 17.61
CA LEU A 226 -5.51 -7.35 16.85
C LEU A 226 -4.91 -8.32 15.82
N SER A 227 -3.74 -8.04 15.27
CA SER A 227 -3.06 -8.96 14.35
C SER A 227 -2.55 -10.23 15.05
N TYR A 228 -2.31 -10.17 16.37
CA TYR A 228 -2.00 -11.34 17.19
C TYR A 228 -3.23 -12.11 17.68
N ILE A 229 -4.45 -11.66 17.38
CA ILE A 229 -5.69 -12.34 17.78
C ILE A 229 -6.23 -13.12 16.58
N PRO A 230 -6.63 -14.41 16.73
CA PRO A 230 -7.17 -15.21 15.62
C PRO A 230 -8.46 -14.61 15.05
N TYR A 231 -8.82 -15.01 13.83
CA TYR A 231 -10.07 -14.60 13.21
C TYR A 231 -11.24 -15.34 13.85
N HIS A 232 -12.31 -14.61 14.14
CA HIS A 232 -13.63 -15.17 14.45
C HIS A 232 -14.37 -15.45 13.15
N TRP A 233 -14.51 -16.73 12.82
CA TRP A 233 -15.38 -17.23 11.76
C TRP A 233 -16.71 -17.65 12.38
N GLY A 234 -17.75 -16.85 12.14
CA GLY A 234 -19.06 -17.13 12.69
C GLY A 234 -19.88 -15.88 12.99
N PHE A 235 -21.01 -16.10 13.64
CA PHE A 235 -21.97 -15.03 13.90
C PHE A 235 -21.51 -14.05 14.95
N VAL A 236 -21.85 -12.80 14.69
CA VAL A 236 -21.81 -11.72 15.65
C VAL A 236 -23.05 -10.83 15.46
N THR A 237 -23.46 -10.17 16.53
CA THR A 237 -24.57 -9.24 16.54
C THR A 237 -24.08 -7.86 16.95
N ARG A 238 -24.43 -6.82 16.20
CA ARG A 238 -24.12 -5.43 16.56
C ARG A 238 -25.41 -4.62 16.62
N CYS A 239 -25.61 -3.92 17.73
CA CYS A 239 -26.74 -3.01 17.89
C CYS A 239 -26.23 -1.59 17.92
N CYS A 240 -26.74 -0.71 17.04
CA CYS A 240 -26.37 0.70 17.04
C CYS A 240 -27.52 1.59 16.61
N LYS A 241 -27.36 2.90 16.82
CA LYS A 241 -28.32 3.88 16.32
C LYS A 241 -27.86 4.36 14.95
N LEU A 242 -28.76 4.35 13.96
CA LEU A 242 -28.54 4.90 12.63
C LEU A 242 -29.65 5.91 12.29
N GLU A 243 -29.31 6.92 11.50
CA GLU A 243 -30.30 7.84 10.91
C GLU A 243 -30.87 7.25 9.61
N ASP A 244 -32.01 7.76 9.14
CA ASP A 244 -32.75 7.20 7.99
C ASP A 244 -31.87 7.14 6.71
N GLU A 245 -31.10 8.19 6.43
CA GLU A 245 -30.20 8.23 5.28
C GLU A 245 -29.07 7.19 5.35
N GLU A 246 -28.66 6.78 6.56
CA GLU A 246 -27.65 5.73 6.74
C GLU A 246 -28.27 4.35 6.57
N LEU A 247 -29.52 4.18 7.02
CA LEU A 247 -30.29 2.94 6.83
C LEU A 247 -30.54 2.65 5.35
N ASP A 248 -30.76 3.68 4.53
CA ASP A 248 -30.94 3.55 3.08
C ASP A 248 -29.73 2.93 2.37
N LEU A 249 -28.53 3.08 2.93
CA LEU A 249 -27.31 2.48 2.38
C LEU A 249 -27.29 0.95 2.55
N TYR A 250 -27.98 0.41 3.56
CA TYR A 250 -28.06 -1.03 3.82
C TYR A 250 -29.13 -1.72 2.98
N THR A 251 -29.10 -1.46 1.68
CA THR A 251 -30.00 -2.07 0.71
C THR A 251 -29.49 -3.46 0.31
N PRO A 252 -30.36 -4.50 0.27
CA PRO A 252 -30.01 -5.82 -0.25
C PRO A 252 -29.27 -5.77 -1.60
N GLY A 253 -28.14 -6.48 -1.68
CA GLY A 253 -27.25 -6.52 -2.84
C GLY A 253 -26.17 -5.43 -2.85
N PHE A 254 -26.13 -4.53 -1.87
CA PHE A 254 -25.05 -3.54 -1.76
C PHE A 254 -23.84 -4.14 -1.06
N LEU A 255 -22.65 -3.69 -1.48
CA LEU A 255 -21.40 -3.92 -0.80
C LEU A 255 -20.98 -2.67 -0.06
N ILE A 256 -20.75 -2.82 1.24
CA ILE A 256 -20.51 -1.72 2.16
C ILE A 256 -19.20 -1.97 2.90
N THR A 257 -18.28 -1.02 2.83
CA THR A 257 -17.02 -1.04 3.57
C THR A 257 -17.12 -0.13 4.78
N TRP A 258 -16.90 -0.66 5.97
CA TRP A 258 -16.75 0.13 7.19
C TRP A 258 -15.33 0.67 7.30
N ILE A 259 -15.14 1.98 7.46
CA ILE A 259 -13.82 2.63 7.51
C ILE A 259 -13.35 2.95 8.93
N GLN A 260 -13.98 2.38 9.95
CA GLN A 260 -13.61 2.53 11.36
C GLN A 260 -13.62 1.18 12.09
N PHE A 261 -13.07 1.16 13.31
CA PHE A 261 -13.27 0.04 14.21
C PHE A 261 -14.74 -0.13 14.57
N SER A 262 -15.25 -1.35 14.47
CA SER A 262 -16.65 -1.65 14.79
C SER A 262 -16.74 -2.86 15.71
N SER A 263 -17.28 -2.64 16.90
CA SER A 263 -17.48 -3.66 17.91
C SER A 263 -18.79 -4.44 17.70
N SER A 264 -18.83 -5.69 18.11
CA SER A 264 -20.01 -6.57 18.05
C SER A 264 -19.93 -7.60 19.17
N THR A 265 -21.06 -8.20 19.52
CA THR A 265 -21.13 -9.31 20.48
C THR A 265 -21.11 -10.63 19.74
N LYS A 266 -20.33 -11.59 20.20
CA LYS A 266 -20.26 -12.92 19.61
C LYS A 266 -21.60 -13.66 19.73
N GLY A 267 -21.96 -14.37 18.66
CA GLY A 267 -23.16 -15.18 18.59
C GLY A 267 -24.37 -14.45 18.01
N LYS A 268 -25.51 -15.14 18.04
CA LYS A 268 -26.77 -14.73 17.40
C LYS A 268 -27.65 -13.86 18.30
N LYS A 269 -27.40 -13.90 19.61
CA LYS A 269 -28.20 -13.18 20.61
C LYS A 269 -27.78 -11.71 20.66
N GLU A 270 -28.77 -10.85 20.80
CA GLU A 270 -28.56 -9.43 21.09
C GLU A 270 -28.08 -9.26 22.51
N ALA A 271 -27.13 -8.36 22.73
CA ALA A 271 -26.77 -7.94 24.07
C ALA A 271 -27.92 -7.13 24.68
N ASP A 272 -28.37 -7.55 25.87
CA ASP A 272 -29.53 -6.97 26.56
C ASP A 272 -29.42 -5.44 26.76
N ALA A 273 -28.20 -4.93 26.91
CA ALA A 273 -27.89 -3.52 27.09
C ALA A 273 -28.25 -2.62 25.88
N PHE A 274 -28.49 -3.19 24.69
CA PHE A 274 -28.66 -2.43 23.45
C PHE A 274 -29.98 -2.67 22.72
N LYS A 275 -30.95 -3.34 23.34
CA LYS A 275 -32.27 -3.63 22.75
C LYS A 275 -33.04 -2.39 22.27
N ASN A 276 -32.77 -1.23 22.84
CA ASN A 276 -33.46 0.03 22.51
C ASN A 276 -32.87 0.76 21.28
N ARG A 277 -31.89 0.17 20.59
CA ARG A 277 -31.30 0.74 19.37
C ARG A 277 -32.18 0.42 18.15
N ASN A 278 -32.20 1.33 17.16
CA ASN A 278 -33.05 1.17 15.98
C ASN A 278 -32.42 0.30 14.88
N ALA A 279 -31.14 -0.07 14.96
CA ALA A 279 -30.51 -0.98 14.00
C ALA A 279 -29.84 -2.17 14.71
N ILE A 280 -30.14 -3.37 14.22
CA ILE A 280 -29.54 -4.64 14.63
C ILE A 280 -28.91 -5.29 13.41
N PHE A 281 -27.59 -5.46 13.45
CA PHE A 281 -26.83 -6.17 12.45
C PHE A 281 -26.63 -7.62 12.87
N LYS A 282 -27.04 -8.55 12.02
CA LYS A 282 -26.72 -9.98 12.11
C LYS A 282 -25.64 -10.27 11.07
N ILE A 283 -24.42 -10.55 11.54
CA ILE A 283 -23.23 -10.56 10.70
C ILE A 283 -22.57 -11.93 10.75
N PHE A 284 -22.24 -12.50 9.59
CA PHE A 284 -21.28 -13.60 9.53
C PHE A 284 -19.87 -13.03 9.29
N SER A 285 -19.03 -13.13 10.32
CA SER A 285 -17.66 -12.59 10.35
C SER A 285 -16.66 -13.56 9.71
N LEU A 286 -15.69 -13.00 8.97
CA LEU A 286 -14.51 -13.72 8.44
C LEU A 286 -13.20 -13.22 9.05
N THR A 287 -13.12 -11.96 9.45
CA THR A 287 -11.91 -11.34 10.01
C THR A 287 -12.17 -10.53 11.29
N GLY A 288 -13.35 -10.63 11.91
CA GLY A 288 -13.54 -10.10 13.27
C GLY A 288 -12.55 -10.71 14.28
N ARG A 289 -12.17 -9.97 15.31
CA ARG A 289 -11.21 -10.42 16.35
C ARG A 289 -11.91 -10.55 17.70
N PRO A 290 -11.98 -11.75 18.31
CA PRO A 290 -12.56 -11.92 19.64
C PRO A 290 -11.60 -11.31 20.67
N ILE A 291 -12.01 -10.20 21.30
CA ILE A 291 -11.19 -9.46 22.25
C ILE A 291 -11.63 -9.65 23.70
N GLN A 292 -12.54 -10.60 23.98
CA GLN A 292 -13.04 -10.94 25.32
C GLN A 292 -11.94 -11.02 26.38
N ASP A 293 -10.86 -11.76 26.10
CA ASP A 293 -9.75 -11.97 27.04
C ASP A 293 -8.89 -10.72 27.30
N PHE A 294 -9.08 -9.68 26.50
CA PHE A 294 -8.29 -8.44 26.50
C PHE A 294 -9.13 -7.20 26.86
N SER A 295 -10.45 -7.24 26.68
CA SER A 295 -11.39 -6.14 26.92
C SER A 295 -11.55 -5.81 28.40
N ASN A 296 -11.90 -4.56 28.74
CA ASN A 296 -12.29 -4.19 30.10
C ASN A 296 -13.60 -4.85 30.55
N PHE A 297 -14.41 -5.32 29.59
CA PHE A 297 -15.72 -5.91 29.81
C PHE A 297 -15.74 -7.34 29.21
N PRO A 298 -15.04 -8.31 29.82
CA PRO A 298 -14.98 -9.69 29.31
C PRO A 298 -16.34 -10.39 29.21
N GLU A 299 -17.36 -9.90 29.91
CA GLU A 299 -18.74 -10.38 29.81
C GLU A 299 -19.42 -10.05 28.47
N GLU A 300 -18.91 -9.07 27.70
CA GLU A 300 -19.51 -8.65 26.43
C GLU A 300 -19.23 -9.60 25.26
N ASP A 301 -18.34 -10.58 25.45
CA ASP A 301 -17.88 -11.53 24.41
C ASP A 301 -17.60 -10.82 23.07
N GLU A 302 -16.84 -9.73 23.17
CA GLU A 302 -16.70 -8.74 22.12
C GLU A 302 -15.87 -9.26 20.94
N VAL A 303 -16.35 -9.02 19.72
CA VAL A 303 -15.66 -9.24 18.45
C VAL A 303 -15.49 -7.90 17.73
N LEU A 304 -14.23 -7.53 17.50
CA LEU A 304 -13.86 -6.25 16.91
C LEU A 304 -13.48 -6.39 15.44
N PHE A 305 -14.12 -5.59 14.57
CA PHE A 305 -13.77 -5.44 13.17
C PHE A 305 -12.76 -4.30 12.98
N LEU A 306 -11.78 -4.51 12.11
CA LEU A 306 -10.85 -3.46 11.70
C LEU A 306 -11.49 -2.52 10.67
N PRO A 307 -10.96 -1.29 10.50
CA PRO A 307 -11.25 -0.47 9.33
C PRO A 307 -11.05 -1.27 8.03
N HIS A 308 -11.82 -0.90 7.01
CA HIS A 308 -11.93 -1.57 5.71
C HIS A 308 -12.59 -2.95 5.70
N SER A 309 -13.21 -3.38 6.81
CA SER A 309 -14.08 -4.56 6.81
C SER A 309 -15.25 -4.34 5.84
N THR A 310 -15.42 -5.25 4.87
CA THR A 310 -16.40 -5.11 3.80
C THR A 310 -17.48 -6.19 3.88
N PHE A 311 -18.72 -5.79 3.67
CA PHE A 311 -19.89 -6.63 3.86
C PHE A 311 -20.80 -6.54 2.65
N VAL A 312 -21.39 -7.67 2.28
CA VAL A 312 -22.53 -7.72 1.36
C VAL A 312 -23.82 -7.79 2.17
N VAL A 313 -24.77 -6.93 1.85
CA VAL A 313 -26.08 -6.87 2.52
C VAL A 313 -27.04 -7.85 1.84
N PHE A 314 -27.65 -8.74 2.62
CA PHE A 314 -28.61 -9.73 2.11
C PHE A 314 -30.04 -9.27 2.25
N GLN A 315 -30.33 -8.72 3.41
CA GLN A 315 -31.70 -8.54 3.83
C GLN A 315 -31.75 -7.39 4.81
N HIS A 316 -32.79 -6.59 4.64
CA HIS A 316 -33.12 -5.48 5.51
C HIS A 316 -34.59 -5.63 5.85
N LEU A 317 -34.84 -6.03 7.10
CA LEU A 317 -36.18 -6.16 7.64
C LEU A 317 -36.48 -4.96 8.53
N ILE A 318 -37.74 -4.56 8.54
CA ILE A 318 -38.25 -3.54 9.44
C ILE A 318 -39.27 -4.24 10.33
N SER A 319 -39.09 -4.11 11.65
CA SER A 319 -40.03 -4.64 12.65
C SER A 319 -41.47 -4.19 12.37
N HIS A 320 -42.46 -4.96 12.84
CA HIS A 320 -43.88 -4.66 12.64
C HIS A 320 -44.32 -3.26 13.10
N HIS A 321 -43.60 -2.65 14.04
CA HIS A 321 -43.88 -1.29 14.53
C HIS A 321 -43.09 -0.18 13.81
N GLY A 322 -42.24 -0.53 12.83
CA GLY A 322 -41.45 0.43 12.05
C GLY A 322 -40.25 1.03 12.79
N THR A 323 -40.00 0.62 14.04
CA THR A 323 -39.04 1.30 14.94
C THR A 323 -37.64 0.69 14.94
N GLN A 324 -37.51 -0.55 14.48
CA GLN A 324 -36.26 -1.30 14.50
C GLN A 324 -36.01 -2.00 13.16
N HIS A 325 -34.77 -1.88 12.68
CA HIS A 325 -34.25 -2.46 11.46
C HIS A 325 -33.34 -3.63 11.79
N ILE A 326 -33.56 -4.78 11.14
CA ILE A 326 -32.70 -5.96 11.24
C ILE A 326 -32.00 -6.12 9.89
N ILE A 327 -30.68 -6.02 9.90
CA ILE A 327 -29.83 -6.03 8.71
C ILE A 327 -28.96 -7.28 8.73
N TYR A 328 -29.14 -8.14 7.75
CA TYR A 328 -28.36 -9.37 7.59
C TYR A 328 -27.26 -9.13 6.58
N MET A 329 -26.02 -9.42 6.99
CA MET A 329 -24.86 -9.22 6.14
C MET A 329 -23.78 -10.26 6.38
N ARG A 330 -22.96 -10.48 5.37
CA ARG A 330 -21.80 -11.39 5.43
C ARG A 330 -20.57 -10.60 5.05
N GLN A 331 -19.50 -10.78 5.82
CA GLN A 331 -18.22 -10.20 5.48
C GLN A 331 -17.64 -10.89 4.24
N VAL A 332 -17.08 -10.11 3.32
CA VAL A 332 -16.41 -10.59 2.09
C VAL A 332 -15.06 -9.90 1.92
N GLU A 333 -14.11 -10.61 1.32
CA GLU A 333 -12.78 -10.09 1.02
C GLU A 333 -12.67 -9.81 -0.48
N LEU A 334 -12.61 -8.52 -0.82
CA LEU A 334 -12.60 -8.03 -2.21
C LEU A 334 -11.18 -7.70 -2.72
N GLY A 335 -10.16 -7.99 -1.91
CA GLY A 335 -8.78 -7.64 -2.25
C GLY A 335 -8.58 -6.13 -2.43
N LEU A 336 -9.30 -5.28 -1.68
CA LEU A 336 -9.14 -3.81 -1.67
C LEU A 336 -7.85 -3.40 -0.94
N CYS A 337 -6.73 -4.03 -1.24
CA CYS A 337 -5.42 -3.70 -0.70
C CYS A 337 -4.36 -3.88 -1.79
N GLN A 338 -3.21 -3.23 -1.61
CA GLN A 338 -2.06 -3.38 -2.50
C GLN A 338 -1.61 -4.85 -2.57
N TRP A 339 -1.56 -5.57 -1.44
CA TRP A 339 -1.04 -6.93 -1.35
C TRP A 339 -2.18 -7.90 -1.04
N SER A 340 -2.44 -8.82 -1.96
CA SER A 340 -3.57 -9.75 -1.85
C SER A 340 -3.17 -11.17 -2.20
N VAL A 341 -3.73 -12.14 -1.48
CA VAL A 341 -3.58 -13.57 -1.75
C VAL A 341 -4.96 -14.20 -1.91
N LEU A 342 -5.26 -14.70 -3.10
CA LEU A 342 -6.42 -15.58 -3.31
C LEU A 342 -6.04 -16.99 -2.82
N TRP A 343 -6.75 -17.51 -1.83
CA TRP A 343 -6.53 -18.87 -1.33
C TRP A 343 -7.75 -19.72 -1.61
N VAL A 344 -7.56 -20.83 -2.32
CA VAL A 344 -8.63 -21.74 -2.72
C VAL A 344 -8.45 -23.13 -2.11
N ASP A 345 -9.35 -23.52 -1.21
CA ASP A 345 -9.29 -24.77 -0.45
C ASP A 345 -10.70 -25.15 0.04
N ASP A 346 -11.11 -26.40 -0.10
CA ASP A 346 -12.47 -26.86 0.24
C ASP A 346 -12.77 -26.84 1.74
N ARG A 347 -11.75 -26.75 2.58
CA ARG A 347 -11.87 -26.62 4.03
C ARG A 347 -11.61 -25.21 4.51
N ILE A 348 -11.49 -24.22 3.62
CA ILE A 348 -11.05 -22.87 3.99
C ILE A 348 -11.94 -22.15 4.99
N PHE A 349 -13.23 -22.50 5.13
CA PHE A 349 -14.13 -21.93 6.13
C PHE A 349 -14.35 -22.85 7.34
N ASN A 350 -13.71 -24.02 7.38
CA ASN A 350 -13.75 -24.90 8.54
C ASN A 350 -12.93 -24.27 9.70
N PRO A 351 -13.53 -24.01 10.88
CA PRO A 351 -12.82 -23.42 12.01
C PRO A 351 -11.59 -24.21 12.49
N LYS A 352 -11.52 -25.51 12.18
CA LYS A 352 -10.42 -26.42 12.51
C LYS A 352 -9.42 -26.62 11.36
N TRP A 353 -9.55 -25.88 10.27
CA TRP A 353 -8.65 -25.98 9.13
C TRP A 353 -7.24 -25.52 9.52
N GLU A 354 -6.29 -26.44 9.40
CA GLU A 354 -4.91 -26.28 9.86
C GLU A 354 -4.18 -25.11 9.17
N ASN A 355 -4.49 -24.83 7.91
CA ASN A 355 -3.84 -23.78 7.13
C ASN A 355 -4.35 -22.38 7.47
N LYS A 356 -5.46 -22.23 8.21
CA LYS A 356 -5.94 -20.92 8.71
C LYS A 356 -4.84 -20.18 9.47
N ALA A 357 -4.09 -20.92 10.29
CA ALA A 357 -3.00 -20.35 11.07
C ALA A 357 -1.86 -19.76 10.20
N HIS A 358 -1.71 -20.21 8.95
CA HIS A 358 -0.75 -19.63 8.01
C HIS A 358 -1.19 -18.25 7.51
N MET A 359 -2.48 -18.08 7.18
CA MET A 359 -3.04 -16.77 6.81
C MET A 359 -2.90 -15.78 7.97
N GLU A 360 -3.30 -16.18 9.18
CA GLU A 360 -3.20 -15.34 10.38
C GLU A 360 -1.75 -14.98 10.70
N SER A 361 -0.83 -15.94 10.57
CA SER A 361 0.60 -15.71 10.79
C SER A 361 1.18 -14.71 9.79
N ALA A 362 0.80 -14.81 8.52
CA ALA A 362 1.25 -13.92 7.47
C ALA A 362 0.69 -12.50 7.66
N ALA A 363 -0.61 -12.37 7.94
CA ALA A 363 -1.25 -11.09 8.26
C ALA A 363 -0.59 -10.42 9.48
N ALA A 364 -0.20 -11.19 10.50
CA ALA A 364 0.49 -10.67 11.68
C ALA A 364 1.93 -10.21 11.41
N LYS A 365 2.71 -10.99 10.64
CA LYS A 365 4.11 -10.67 10.32
C LYS A 365 4.23 -9.49 9.37
N SER A 366 3.29 -9.39 8.44
CA SER A 366 3.31 -8.42 7.35
C SER A 366 2.37 -7.24 7.63
N LEU A 367 2.27 -6.82 8.90
CA LEU A 367 1.45 -5.68 9.33
C LEU A 367 1.70 -4.41 8.49
N ASN A 368 2.96 -4.20 8.08
CA ASN A 368 3.36 -3.08 7.25
C ASN A 368 3.00 -3.22 5.76
N LEU A 369 2.77 -4.43 5.27
CA LEU A 369 2.27 -4.67 3.91
C LEU A 369 0.75 -4.66 3.87
N ASN A 370 0.10 -5.01 5.00
CA ASN A 370 -1.33 -5.21 5.08
C ASN A 370 -1.79 -6.28 4.07
N VAL A 371 -1.30 -7.52 4.20
CA VAL A 371 -1.68 -8.58 3.25
C VAL A 371 -3.13 -9.01 3.49
N HIS A 372 -3.99 -8.86 2.48
CA HIS A 372 -5.36 -9.38 2.51
C HIS A 372 -5.41 -10.79 1.95
N PHE A 373 -6.17 -11.65 2.61
CA PHE A 373 -6.47 -12.98 2.10
C PHE A 373 -7.90 -13.02 1.58
N ILE A 374 -8.08 -13.54 0.38
CA ILE A 374 -9.37 -13.71 -0.28
C ILE A 374 -9.67 -15.22 -0.25
N PRO A 375 -10.36 -15.72 0.80
CA PRO A 375 -10.65 -17.14 0.91
C PRO A 375 -11.77 -17.55 -0.04
N LYS A 376 -11.59 -18.66 -0.75
CA LYS A 376 -12.61 -19.28 -1.62
C LYS A 376 -12.60 -20.79 -1.43
N SER A 377 -13.78 -21.38 -1.37
CA SER A 377 -13.92 -22.82 -1.07
C SER A 377 -13.88 -23.71 -2.30
N SER A 378 -13.99 -23.13 -3.49
CA SER A 378 -14.15 -23.87 -4.74
C SER A 378 -13.59 -23.11 -5.92
N THR A 379 -13.39 -23.84 -7.03
CA THR A 379 -12.96 -23.25 -8.30
C THR A 379 -13.99 -22.23 -8.79
N ASP A 380 -15.28 -22.54 -8.67
CA ASP A 380 -16.35 -21.66 -9.16
C ASP A 380 -16.43 -20.35 -8.36
N SER A 381 -16.22 -20.40 -7.03
CA SER A 381 -16.27 -19.19 -6.18
C SER A 381 -15.03 -18.32 -6.41
N ALA A 382 -13.88 -18.94 -6.64
CA ALA A 382 -12.67 -18.26 -7.08
C ALA A 382 -12.85 -17.58 -8.44
N LEU A 383 -13.40 -18.28 -9.44
CA LEU A 383 -13.64 -17.72 -10.76
C LEU A 383 -14.67 -16.59 -10.74
N SER A 384 -15.69 -16.68 -9.88
CA SER A 384 -16.68 -15.61 -9.69
C SER A 384 -16.00 -14.33 -9.19
N PHE A 385 -15.13 -14.44 -8.18
CA PHE A 385 -14.31 -13.31 -7.73
C PHE A 385 -13.39 -12.80 -8.84
N LEU A 386 -12.67 -13.67 -9.54
CA LEU A 386 -11.72 -13.27 -10.58
C LEU A 386 -12.38 -12.56 -11.76
N ARG A 387 -13.64 -12.89 -12.08
CA ARG A 387 -14.44 -12.22 -13.13
C ARG A 387 -15.05 -10.90 -12.67
N SER A 388 -15.24 -10.70 -11.37
CA SER A 388 -15.74 -9.44 -10.83
C SER A 388 -14.78 -8.27 -11.15
N PRO A 389 -15.26 -7.02 -11.11
CA PRO A 389 -14.41 -5.83 -11.22
C PRO A 389 -13.23 -5.84 -10.22
N PHE A 390 -13.45 -6.38 -9.02
CA PHE A 390 -12.42 -6.46 -7.98
C PHE A 390 -11.30 -7.44 -8.35
N GLY A 391 -11.65 -8.63 -8.84
CA GLY A 391 -10.67 -9.62 -9.29
C GLY A 391 -9.91 -9.19 -10.53
N GLN A 392 -10.60 -8.59 -11.50
CA GLN A 392 -9.96 -8.06 -12.73
C GLN A 392 -8.92 -6.97 -12.41
N ARG A 393 -9.13 -6.14 -11.38
CA ARG A 393 -8.15 -5.15 -10.93
C ARG A 393 -6.79 -5.76 -10.56
N LEU A 394 -6.81 -6.97 -10.00
CA LEU A 394 -5.63 -7.67 -9.49
C LEU A 394 -4.88 -8.45 -10.58
N LYS A 395 -5.48 -8.56 -11.78
CA LYS A 395 -4.92 -9.29 -12.91
C LYS A 395 -3.51 -8.80 -13.24
N ASN A 396 -2.57 -9.74 -13.27
CA ASN A 396 -1.15 -9.56 -13.62
C ASN A 396 -0.38 -8.59 -12.72
N LYS A 397 -0.91 -8.25 -11.54
CA LYS A 397 -0.18 -7.51 -10.51
C LYS A 397 0.81 -8.43 -9.79
N ASN A 398 2.06 -8.00 -9.67
CA ASN A 398 3.08 -8.72 -8.88
C ASN A 398 2.76 -8.78 -7.37
N THR A 399 1.83 -7.95 -6.91
CA THR A 399 1.33 -7.92 -5.52
C THR A 399 0.08 -8.79 -5.32
N PHE A 400 -0.35 -9.55 -6.34
CA PHE A 400 -1.43 -10.52 -6.24
C PHE A 400 -0.92 -11.93 -6.51
N ARG A 401 -1.13 -12.82 -5.53
CA ARG A 401 -0.69 -14.22 -5.56
C ARG A 401 -1.87 -15.16 -5.38
N ILE A 402 -1.74 -16.38 -5.90
CA ILE A 402 -2.80 -17.38 -5.84
C ILE A 402 -2.26 -18.66 -5.20
N VAL A 403 -2.93 -19.14 -4.16
CA VAL A 403 -2.66 -20.44 -3.52
C VAL A 403 -3.87 -21.33 -3.74
N THR A 404 -3.67 -22.58 -4.13
CA THR A 404 -4.74 -23.56 -4.27
C THR A 404 -4.32 -24.92 -3.75
N ASP A 405 -5.25 -25.65 -3.13
CA ASP A 405 -5.08 -27.10 -2.98
C ASP A 405 -5.33 -27.80 -4.32
N MET A 406 -4.57 -28.88 -4.56
CA MET A 406 -4.75 -29.76 -5.71
C MET A 406 -6.03 -30.59 -5.58
N ASN A 407 -6.30 -31.13 -4.39
CA ASN A 407 -7.46 -31.99 -4.15
C ASN A 407 -8.56 -31.20 -3.44
N ARG A 408 -9.80 -31.28 -3.91
CA ARG A 408 -10.96 -30.65 -3.25
C ARG A 408 -12.17 -31.57 -3.31
N GLU A 409 -12.62 -32.06 -2.16
CA GLU A 409 -13.67 -33.09 -2.04
C GLU A 409 -15.06 -32.57 -2.44
N ASN A 410 -15.26 -31.26 -2.31
CA ASN A 410 -16.50 -30.58 -2.67
C ASN A 410 -16.66 -30.34 -4.20
N GLU A 411 -15.71 -30.77 -5.04
CA GLU A 411 -15.76 -30.59 -6.49
C GLU A 411 -15.97 -31.89 -7.27
N LYS A 412 -16.67 -31.82 -8.42
CA LYS A 412 -16.96 -32.99 -9.27
C LYS A 412 -15.70 -33.77 -9.68
N GLN A 413 -14.61 -33.07 -9.99
CA GLN A 413 -13.31 -33.68 -10.27
C GLN A 413 -12.36 -33.34 -9.13
N THR A 414 -12.40 -34.17 -8.10
CA THR A 414 -11.78 -33.87 -6.80
C THR A 414 -10.26 -33.77 -6.88
N HIS A 415 -9.61 -34.63 -7.68
CA HIS A 415 -8.17 -34.88 -7.60
C HIS A 415 -7.27 -33.92 -8.41
N ASN A 416 -7.85 -33.14 -9.33
CA ASN A 416 -7.13 -32.21 -10.21
C ASN A 416 -7.68 -30.77 -10.09
N ALA A 417 -8.44 -30.48 -9.03
CA ALA A 417 -9.15 -29.21 -8.89
C ALA A 417 -8.19 -28.02 -8.99
N GLY A 418 -7.05 -28.05 -8.29
CA GLY A 418 -6.03 -27.00 -8.36
C GLY A 418 -5.49 -26.76 -9.77
N ALA A 419 -5.21 -27.82 -10.52
CA ALA A 419 -4.76 -27.71 -11.91
C ALA A 419 -5.84 -27.11 -12.83
N ARG A 420 -7.12 -27.50 -12.64
CA ARG A 420 -8.25 -26.92 -13.39
C ARG A 420 -8.45 -25.44 -13.11
N LEU A 421 -8.30 -25.02 -11.85
CA LEU A 421 -8.34 -23.60 -11.48
C LEU A 421 -7.23 -22.82 -12.19
N ILE A 422 -5.99 -23.34 -12.18
CA ILE A 422 -4.86 -22.69 -12.87
C ILE A 422 -5.12 -22.59 -14.37
N ARG A 423 -5.65 -23.63 -15.01
CA ARG A 423 -6.04 -23.56 -16.42
C ARG A 423 -7.05 -22.43 -16.66
N ALA A 424 -8.11 -22.38 -15.84
CA ALA A 424 -9.15 -21.36 -15.96
C ALA A 424 -8.62 -19.94 -15.70
N LEU A 425 -7.64 -19.77 -14.80
CA LEU A 425 -6.93 -18.51 -14.58
C LEU A 425 -6.22 -18.03 -15.84
N ARG A 426 -5.50 -18.92 -16.51
CA ARG A 426 -4.77 -18.62 -17.75
C ARG A 426 -5.73 -18.32 -18.91
N GLU A 427 -6.84 -19.04 -19.00
CA GLU A 427 -7.93 -18.73 -19.95
C GLU A 427 -8.55 -17.35 -19.71
N LEU A 428 -8.63 -16.90 -18.45
CA LEU A 428 -9.04 -15.54 -18.09
C LEU A 428 -7.90 -14.51 -18.26
N GLY A 429 -6.70 -14.93 -18.66
CA GLY A 429 -5.52 -14.08 -18.91
C GLY A 429 -4.76 -13.64 -17.66
N PHE A 430 -4.93 -14.34 -16.54
CA PHE A 430 -4.14 -14.12 -15.32
C PHE A 430 -2.82 -14.87 -15.45
N GLU A 431 -1.72 -14.13 -15.44
CA GLU A 431 -0.31 -14.58 -15.45
C GLU A 431 0.34 -14.41 -14.06
N ASN A 432 -0.49 -14.21 -13.01
CA ASN A 432 -0.03 -14.07 -11.65
C ASN A 432 0.70 -15.32 -11.14
N GLU A 433 1.62 -15.12 -10.19
CA GLU A 433 2.29 -16.20 -9.48
C GLU A 433 1.27 -17.12 -8.80
N CYS A 434 1.38 -18.42 -9.07
CA CYS A 434 0.48 -19.45 -8.54
C CYS A 434 1.28 -20.48 -7.75
N MET A 435 0.73 -20.90 -6.62
CA MET A 435 1.22 -22.01 -5.81
C MET A 435 0.15 -23.09 -5.64
N VAL A 436 0.53 -24.33 -5.92
CA VAL A 436 -0.21 -25.51 -5.48
C VAL A 436 0.41 -26.00 -4.17
N PHE A 437 -0.32 -25.86 -3.07
CA PHE A 437 0.05 -26.43 -1.77
C PHE A 437 -0.70 -27.75 -1.60
N THR A 438 0.02 -28.86 -1.49
CA THR A 438 -0.58 -30.20 -1.57
C THR A 438 0.15 -31.21 -0.70
N SER A 439 -0.37 -32.43 -0.57
CA SER A 439 0.29 -33.55 0.12
C SER A 439 1.20 -34.39 -0.80
N ASP A 440 1.05 -34.29 -2.13
CA ASP A 440 1.83 -35.07 -3.11
C ASP A 440 2.27 -34.20 -4.30
N GLU A 441 3.50 -33.69 -4.23
CA GLU A 441 4.09 -32.84 -5.26
C GLU A 441 4.23 -33.55 -6.62
N ARG A 442 4.53 -34.86 -6.63
CA ARG A 442 4.72 -35.62 -7.88
C ARG A 442 3.40 -35.74 -8.63
N LYS A 443 2.35 -36.12 -7.93
CA LYS A 443 1.00 -36.29 -8.48
C LYS A 443 0.44 -34.94 -8.94
N ALA A 444 0.61 -33.88 -8.16
CA ALA A 444 0.21 -32.53 -8.54
C ALA A 444 0.90 -32.05 -9.84
N LYS A 445 2.21 -32.28 -9.98
CA LYS A 445 2.94 -31.96 -11.23
C LYS A 445 2.44 -32.75 -12.44
N GLN A 446 2.04 -34.02 -12.25
CA GLN A 446 1.44 -34.82 -13.31
C GLN A 446 0.10 -34.23 -13.77
N TYR A 447 -0.77 -33.83 -12.83
CA TYR A 447 -2.04 -33.19 -13.17
C TYR A 447 -1.87 -31.82 -13.84
N LEU A 448 -0.90 -31.01 -13.41
CA LEU A 448 -0.59 -29.75 -14.08
C LEU A 448 -0.15 -29.97 -15.54
N ARG A 449 0.69 -30.98 -15.79
CA ARG A 449 1.11 -31.33 -17.17
C ARG A 449 -0.01 -31.88 -18.05
N SER A 450 -1.03 -32.51 -17.47
CA SER A 450 -2.19 -32.98 -18.24
C SER A 450 -3.21 -31.89 -18.53
N GLU A 451 -3.35 -30.91 -17.63
CA GLU A 451 -4.35 -29.83 -17.77
C GLU A 451 -3.81 -28.60 -18.51
N LEU A 452 -2.51 -28.32 -18.44
CA LEU A 452 -1.88 -27.12 -18.99
C LEU A 452 -1.02 -27.42 -20.23
N LYS A 453 -0.78 -26.38 -21.05
CA LYS A 453 0.08 -26.46 -22.24
C LYS A 453 1.56 -26.65 -21.85
N SER A 454 2.41 -27.18 -22.71
CA SER A 454 3.77 -27.67 -22.37
C SER A 454 4.72 -26.70 -21.65
N GLU A 455 4.52 -25.39 -21.75
CA GLU A 455 5.42 -24.36 -21.16
C GLU A 455 4.90 -23.77 -19.84
N ASP A 456 3.61 -23.93 -19.54
CA ASP A 456 2.92 -23.28 -18.41
C ASP A 456 3.09 -24.01 -17.05
N PRO A 457 3.16 -25.36 -16.97
CA PRO A 457 3.35 -26.08 -15.70
C PRO A 457 4.59 -25.67 -14.92
N GLU A 458 5.66 -25.28 -15.61
CA GLU A 458 6.93 -24.90 -14.97
C GLU A 458 6.88 -23.48 -14.37
N SER A 459 5.83 -22.70 -14.67
CA SER A 459 5.56 -21.39 -14.07
C SER A 459 4.87 -21.47 -12.69
N VAL A 460 4.38 -22.65 -12.30
CA VAL A 460 3.59 -22.87 -11.08
C VAL A 460 4.48 -23.49 -10.00
N VAL A 461 4.48 -22.87 -8.82
CA VAL A 461 5.18 -23.44 -7.66
C VAL A 461 4.34 -24.58 -7.08
N VAL A 462 4.88 -25.80 -7.01
CA VAL A 462 4.21 -26.92 -6.34
C VAL A 462 5.01 -27.29 -5.10
N THR A 463 4.36 -27.39 -3.94
CA THR A 463 5.07 -27.73 -2.71
C THR A 463 4.20 -28.39 -1.65
N ILE A 464 4.87 -29.18 -0.81
CA ILE A 464 4.35 -29.71 0.45
C ILE A 464 4.93 -28.98 1.67
N ASP A 465 5.86 -28.03 1.44
CA ASP A 465 6.64 -27.37 2.49
C ASP A 465 5.94 -26.10 2.98
N THR A 466 5.49 -26.13 4.24
CA THR A 466 4.88 -24.98 4.92
C THR A 466 5.78 -23.74 4.98
N SER A 467 7.10 -23.90 4.94
CA SER A 467 8.05 -22.77 4.92
C SER A 467 8.00 -22.03 3.60
N LYS A 468 7.96 -22.77 2.48
CA LYS A 468 7.78 -22.20 1.13
C LYS A 468 6.41 -21.55 0.97
N LEU A 469 5.36 -22.18 1.52
CA LEU A 469 4.03 -21.58 1.56
C LEU A 469 4.05 -20.22 2.28
N ARG A 470 4.66 -20.17 3.47
CA ARG A 470 4.81 -18.92 4.24
C ARG A 470 5.59 -17.87 3.47
N GLU A 471 6.73 -18.22 2.88
CA GLU A 471 7.50 -17.31 2.04
C GLU A 471 6.68 -16.78 0.86
N PHE A 472 5.87 -17.63 0.25
CA PHE A 472 5.00 -17.26 -0.86
C PHE A 472 3.90 -16.28 -0.44
N VAL A 473 3.18 -16.54 0.66
CA VAL A 473 2.11 -15.63 1.12
C VAL A 473 2.65 -14.38 1.83
N ASP A 474 3.89 -14.43 2.33
CA ASP A 474 4.61 -13.30 2.92
C ASP A 474 5.34 -12.44 1.86
N PHE A 475 5.19 -12.75 0.57
CA PHE A 475 5.85 -12.04 -0.53
C PHE A 475 7.39 -12.03 -0.43
N GLY A 476 7.99 -13.16 -0.01
CA GLY A 476 9.44 -13.36 0.08
C GLY A 476 10.11 -12.84 1.35
N ARG A 477 9.39 -12.76 2.48
CA ARG A 477 9.93 -12.22 3.75
C ARG A 477 10.02 -13.28 4.87
N SER A 478 11.19 -13.39 5.52
CA SER A 478 11.48 -14.45 6.52
C SER A 478 10.92 -14.21 7.95
N PRO A 479 10.56 -15.26 8.72
CA PRO A 479 10.01 -15.14 10.08
C PRO A 479 11.10 -15.01 11.18
N GLY A 480 11.49 -13.78 11.52
CA GLY A 480 12.56 -13.57 12.52
C GLY A 480 12.78 -12.14 13.02
N ALA A 481 12.30 -11.13 12.34
CA ALA A 481 12.55 -9.73 12.70
C ALA A 481 11.59 -9.21 13.79
N ALA A 482 11.88 -9.47 15.06
CA ALA A 482 11.47 -8.53 16.11
C ALA A 482 12.28 -7.24 15.87
N TYR A 483 11.63 -6.22 15.30
CA TYR A 483 12.22 -4.92 14.92
C TYR A 483 13.69 -5.01 14.44
N GLN A 484 13.92 -5.81 13.39
CA GLN A 484 15.14 -5.82 12.60
C GLN A 484 14.72 -5.53 11.15
N SER A 485 15.14 -4.39 10.63
CA SER A 485 14.72 -3.89 9.32
C SER A 485 15.22 -4.79 8.19
N ASN A 486 14.29 -5.54 7.61
CA ASN A 486 14.51 -6.54 6.56
C ASN A 486 15.23 -5.96 5.34
N THR A 487 16.47 -6.39 5.17
CA THR A 487 17.05 -6.78 3.88
C THR A 487 16.27 -7.96 3.29
N ALA A 488 15.74 -7.83 2.07
CA ALA A 488 15.91 -8.79 0.98
C ALA A 488 15.06 -8.40 -0.24
N SER A 489 15.74 -8.34 -1.38
CA SER A 489 15.29 -8.18 -2.76
C SER A 489 14.39 -9.32 -3.26
N SER A 490 13.42 -9.01 -4.11
CA SER A 490 13.00 -9.92 -5.21
C SER A 490 13.62 -9.41 -6.51
N SER A 491 14.65 -10.09 -6.98
CA SER A 491 15.23 -9.89 -8.29
C SER A 491 14.59 -10.87 -9.28
N ALA A 492 14.11 -10.33 -10.39
CA ALA A 492 14.33 -10.95 -11.69
C ALA A 492 14.62 -9.86 -12.74
N ALA A 493 15.48 -8.91 -12.36
CA ALA A 493 16.63 -8.64 -13.20
C ALA A 493 17.83 -9.12 -12.37
N SER A 494 18.38 -10.26 -12.76
CA SER A 494 19.58 -10.82 -12.15
C SER A 494 20.70 -9.79 -12.11
N LYS A 495 21.45 -9.80 -10.99
CA LYS A 495 22.68 -9.05 -10.69
C LYS A 495 22.42 -7.62 -10.22
N TYR A 496 22.49 -7.41 -8.92
CA TYR A 496 23.28 -6.39 -8.20
C TYR A 496 22.84 -6.45 -6.73
N GLU A 497 23.18 -7.53 -6.03
CA GLU A 497 23.24 -7.48 -4.56
C GLU A 497 24.25 -6.39 -4.21
N ILE A 498 23.83 -5.39 -3.43
CA ILE A 498 24.71 -4.32 -2.96
C ILE A 498 25.68 -4.95 -1.95
N PRO A 499 26.98 -5.08 -2.26
CA PRO A 499 27.88 -5.83 -1.41
C PRO A 499 28.01 -5.16 -0.05
N PRO A 500 28.02 -5.93 1.05
CA PRO A 500 27.87 -5.39 2.41
C PRO A 500 29.01 -4.48 2.89
N ASN A 501 30.11 -4.36 2.14
CA ASN A 501 31.34 -3.65 2.50
C ASN A 501 31.98 -2.85 1.34
N GLN A 502 31.22 -2.36 0.36
CA GLN A 502 31.75 -1.49 -0.70
C GLN A 502 31.29 -0.03 -0.56
N ASN A 503 32.13 0.91 -1.03
CA ASN A 503 31.81 2.33 -1.09
C ASN A 503 30.64 2.56 -2.07
N ASN A 504 29.43 2.60 -1.53
CA ASN A 504 28.22 2.75 -2.34
C ASN A 504 27.97 4.22 -2.70
N CYS A 505 27.53 4.44 -3.93
CA CYS A 505 27.16 5.77 -4.38
C CYS A 505 25.96 5.81 -5.32
N VAL A 506 25.38 7.00 -5.41
CA VAL A 506 24.33 7.35 -6.36
C VAL A 506 24.83 8.53 -7.18
N LEU A 507 24.68 8.45 -8.51
CA LEU A 507 25.02 9.55 -9.41
C LEU A 507 23.83 10.51 -9.51
N LEU A 508 24.09 11.81 -9.45
CA LEU A 508 23.10 12.86 -9.66
C LEU A 508 23.62 13.83 -10.72
N THR A 509 22.82 14.13 -11.74
CA THR A 509 23.11 15.21 -12.68
C THR A 509 21.89 16.13 -12.80
N THR A 510 22.13 17.44 -12.69
CA THR A 510 21.10 18.47 -12.82
C THR A 510 21.29 19.21 -14.15
N GLY A 511 20.24 19.86 -14.64
CA GLY A 511 20.38 20.68 -15.84
C GLY A 511 19.07 21.02 -16.53
N SER A 512 19.18 21.83 -17.58
CA SER A 512 18.01 22.25 -18.35
C SER A 512 17.40 21.13 -19.16
N PHE A 513 18.18 20.15 -19.64
CA PHE A 513 17.75 19.04 -20.52
C PHE A 513 16.76 19.50 -21.60
N ASN A 514 17.14 20.55 -22.35
CA ASN A 514 16.24 21.29 -23.22
C ASN A 514 16.64 21.22 -24.72
N PRO A 515 16.48 20.08 -25.41
CA PRO A 515 15.96 18.81 -24.90
C PRO A 515 17.06 17.85 -24.40
N VAL A 516 16.64 16.72 -23.84
CA VAL A 516 17.50 15.56 -23.55
C VAL A 516 18.04 14.94 -24.85
N HIS A 517 19.26 14.39 -24.80
CA HIS A 517 19.93 13.73 -25.93
C HIS A 517 20.92 12.65 -25.43
N PRO A 518 21.42 11.76 -26.30
CA PRO A 518 22.27 10.62 -25.92
C PRO A 518 23.54 10.99 -25.16
N GLY A 519 24.11 12.17 -25.44
CA GLY A 519 25.26 12.71 -24.70
C GLY A 519 25.06 12.75 -23.18
N HIS A 520 23.86 13.03 -22.66
CA HIS A 520 23.60 13.04 -21.21
C HIS A 520 23.77 11.64 -20.59
N PHE A 521 23.29 10.60 -21.27
CA PHE A 521 23.38 9.23 -20.77
C PHE A 521 24.77 8.62 -20.98
N ARG A 522 25.48 9.05 -22.03
CA ARG A 522 26.90 8.70 -22.24
C ARG A 522 27.75 9.13 -21.05
N ILE A 523 27.53 10.35 -20.55
CA ILE A 523 28.23 10.87 -19.37
C ILE A 523 27.97 9.99 -18.15
N LEU A 524 26.70 9.67 -17.85
CA LEU A 524 26.34 8.82 -16.72
C LEU A 524 26.95 7.40 -16.84
N ARG A 525 26.88 6.78 -18.03
CA ARG A 525 27.49 5.46 -18.28
C ARG A 525 29.01 5.48 -18.05
N ARG A 526 29.69 6.49 -18.59
CA ARG A 526 31.15 6.62 -18.43
C ARG A 526 31.55 6.76 -16.97
N VAL A 527 30.82 7.57 -16.20
CA VAL A 527 31.08 7.76 -14.78
C VAL A 527 30.81 6.48 -14.00
N LYS A 528 29.73 5.75 -14.32
CA LYS A 528 29.45 4.43 -13.73
C LYS A 528 30.60 3.45 -13.98
N ASP A 529 31.02 3.30 -15.24
CA ASP A 529 32.12 2.41 -15.61
C ASP A 529 33.43 2.79 -14.91
N TYR A 530 33.71 4.10 -14.78
CA TYR A 530 34.90 4.59 -14.08
C TYR A 530 34.90 4.16 -12.60
N PHE A 531 33.81 4.42 -11.86
CA PHE A 531 33.73 4.07 -10.45
C PHE A 531 33.76 2.56 -10.18
N GLU A 532 33.14 1.76 -11.06
CA GLU A 532 33.03 0.32 -10.88
C GLU A 532 34.27 -0.46 -11.35
N ARG A 533 35.09 0.12 -12.23
CA ARG A 533 36.19 -0.62 -12.90
C ARG A 533 37.56 0.04 -12.79
N GLU A 534 37.63 1.37 -12.75
CA GLU A 534 38.88 2.13 -12.84
C GLU A 534 39.28 2.84 -11.53
N TYR A 535 38.31 3.21 -10.71
CA TYR A 535 38.54 3.94 -9.46
C TYR A 535 39.01 3.02 -8.32
N GLU A 536 39.95 3.50 -7.49
CA GLU A 536 40.58 2.74 -6.40
C GLU A 536 40.45 3.51 -5.06
N PRO A 537 39.78 2.95 -4.02
CA PRO A 537 39.03 1.70 -4.05
C PRO A 537 37.83 1.79 -5.00
N GLN A 538 37.37 0.66 -5.55
CA GLN A 538 36.19 0.60 -6.42
C GLN A 538 34.92 0.99 -5.67
N TRP A 539 34.04 1.72 -6.33
CA TRP A 539 32.75 2.17 -5.80
C TRP A 539 31.62 1.46 -6.55
N ASN A 540 30.56 1.14 -5.81
CA ASN A 540 29.39 0.47 -6.36
C ASN A 540 28.30 1.50 -6.65
N VAL A 541 27.96 1.66 -7.93
CA VAL A 541 27.01 2.68 -8.39
C VAL A 541 25.60 2.09 -8.38
N LEU A 542 24.84 2.46 -7.35
CA LEU A 542 23.52 1.91 -7.07
C LEU A 542 22.45 2.40 -8.05
N ALA A 543 22.51 3.70 -8.37
CA ALA A 543 21.53 4.36 -9.22
C ALA A 543 22.11 5.66 -9.81
N GLY A 544 21.49 6.13 -10.88
CA GLY A 544 21.72 7.44 -11.49
C GLY A 544 20.41 8.22 -11.57
N TYR A 545 20.44 9.50 -11.22
CA TYR A 545 19.29 10.38 -11.28
C TYR A 545 19.57 11.56 -12.20
N ILE A 546 18.64 11.78 -13.13
CA ILE A 546 18.57 12.99 -13.95
C ILE A 546 17.53 13.90 -13.32
N SER A 547 17.95 15.08 -12.87
CA SER A 547 17.12 16.07 -12.20
C SER A 547 16.91 17.29 -13.10
N PRO A 548 15.77 17.41 -13.79
CA PRO A 548 15.52 18.55 -14.65
C PRO A 548 15.24 19.78 -13.79
N THR A 549 15.89 20.88 -14.15
CA THR A 549 15.78 22.12 -13.41
C THR A 549 14.42 22.80 -13.53
N HIS A 550 14.11 23.72 -12.63
CA HIS A 550 12.85 24.46 -12.61
C HIS A 550 12.70 25.39 -13.82
N ASP A 551 11.46 25.64 -14.24
CA ASP A 551 11.14 26.42 -15.44
C ASP A 551 11.67 27.85 -15.39
N SER A 552 11.65 28.48 -14.22
CA SER A 552 12.21 29.83 -14.02
C SER A 552 13.69 29.94 -14.39
N TYR A 553 14.49 28.90 -14.15
CA TYR A 553 15.90 28.87 -14.55
C TYR A 553 16.07 28.63 -16.05
N VAL A 554 15.24 27.77 -16.64
CA VAL A 554 15.31 27.54 -18.08
C VAL A 554 14.91 28.80 -18.85
N LEU A 555 13.87 29.49 -18.39
CA LEU A 555 13.39 30.77 -18.92
C LEU A 555 14.44 31.88 -18.81
N SER A 556 15.20 31.96 -17.72
CA SER A 556 16.26 32.99 -17.60
C SER A 556 17.44 32.74 -18.54
N LYS A 557 17.62 31.49 -19.00
CA LYS A 557 18.72 31.06 -19.88
C LYS A 557 18.36 31.07 -21.37
N LEU A 558 17.08 30.99 -21.72
CA LEU A 558 16.62 30.78 -23.09
C LEU A 558 15.50 31.76 -23.45
N THR A 559 15.40 32.12 -24.72
CA THR A 559 14.27 32.93 -25.21
C THR A 559 12.96 32.14 -25.16
N ASP A 560 11.82 32.84 -25.02
CA ASP A 560 10.48 32.24 -24.86
C ASP A 560 10.12 31.19 -25.94
N ALA A 561 10.65 31.35 -27.15
CA ALA A 561 10.40 30.40 -28.24
C ALA A 561 11.18 29.06 -28.10
N ALA A 562 12.25 29.02 -27.31
CA ALA A 562 13.21 27.91 -27.32
C ALA A 562 13.12 26.97 -26.10
N TRP A 563 12.45 27.37 -25.02
CA TRP A 563 12.43 26.61 -23.76
C TRP A 563 11.26 25.61 -23.68
N ILE A 564 11.49 24.41 -23.14
CA ILE A 564 10.50 23.35 -22.98
C ILE A 564 10.04 23.32 -21.52
N PRO A 565 8.73 23.29 -21.24
CA PRO A 565 8.19 23.18 -19.88
C PRO A 565 8.75 21.99 -19.11
N ALA A 566 8.92 22.14 -17.80
CA ALA A 566 9.42 21.11 -16.89
C ALA A 566 8.65 19.81 -17.04
N THR A 567 7.31 19.90 -17.07
CA THR A 567 6.40 18.77 -17.27
C THR A 567 6.73 17.98 -18.53
N ASP A 568 7.10 18.67 -19.61
CA ASP A 568 7.38 18.04 -20.89
C ASP A 568 8.84 17.57 -20.98
N ARG A 569 9.79 18.31 -20.41
CA ARG A 569 11.17 17.83 -20.25
C ARG A 569 11.22 16.53 -19.45
N CYS A 570 10.43 16.42 -18.38
CA CYS A 570 10.32 15.19 -17.60
C CYS A 570 9.81 14.02 -18.44
N LYS A 571 8.74 14.21 -19.22
CA LYS A 571 8.23 13.18 -20.14
C LYS A 571 9.25 12.80 -21.23
N LEU A 572 9.96 13.79 -21.77
CA LEU A 572 10.99 13.57 -22.79
C LEU A 572 12.14 12.72 -22.23
N ILE A 573 12.57 12.98 -21.00
CA ILE A 573 13.61 12.21 -20.31
C ILE A 573 13.14 10.80 -20.00
N GLU A 574 11.92 10.62 -19.48
CA GLU A 574 11.36 9.28 -19.25
C GLU A 574 11.28 8.45 -20.54
N GLY A 575 10.83 9.07 -21.64
CA GLY A 575 10.80 8.40 -22.95
C GLY A 575 12.20 8.10 -23.50
N ALA A 576 13.17 8.99 -23.26
CA ALA A 576 14.56 8.77 -23.67
C ALA A 576 15.23 7.64 -22.86
N ILE A 577 14.99 7.55 -21.55
CA ILE A 577 15.46 6.43 -20.70
C ILE A 577 14.88 5.10 -21.20
N LYS A 578 13.58 5.06 -21.53
CA LYS A 578 12.94 3.87 -22.10
C LYS A 578 13.56 3.48 -23.45
N HIS A 579 13.91 4.46 -24.29
CA HIS A 579 14.53 4.24 -25.59
C HIS A 579 15.96 3.70 -25.50
N GLU A 580 16.75 4.10 -24.49
CA GLU A 580 18.08 3.53 -24.23
C GLU A 580 18.03 2.05 -23.77
N GLY A 581 16.83 1.56 -23.46
CA GLY A 581 16.56 0.16 -23.17
C GLY A 581 16.87 -0.25 -21.73
N VAL A 582 16.65 -1.53 -21.46
CA VAL A 582 16.70 -2.13 -20.10
C VAL A 582 18.05 -1.92 -19.42
N ALA A 583 19.15 -1.89 -20.18
CA ALA A 583 20.50 -1.70 -19.63
C ALA A 583 20.69 -0.34 -18.94
N LEU A 584 20.03 0.72 -19.43
CA LEU A 584 20.07 2.02 -18.79
C LEU A 584 18.92 2.20 -17.79
N SER A 585 17.70 1.78 -18.17
CA SER A 585 16.52 1.96 -17.33
C SER A 585 16.51 1.11 -16.05
N SER A 586 17.42 0.13 -15.94
CA SER A 586 17.60 -0.68 -14.73
C SER A 586 18.24 0.09 -13.58
N TRP A 587 18.95 1.20 -13.86
CA TRP A 587 19.69 1.95 -12.84
C TRP A 587 19.57 3.47 -12.96
N VAL A 588 19.09 4.01 -14.10
CA VAL A 588 18.85 5.45 -14.28
C VAL A 588 17.37 5.77 -14.17
N ALA A 589 17.03 6.76 -13.33
CA ALA A 589 15.69 7.28 -13.16
C ALA A 589 15.66 8.82 -13.25
N ILE A 590 14.46 9.37 -13.40
CA ILE A 590 14.22 10.81 -13.32
C ILE A 590 13.95 11.22 -11.86
N SER A 591 14.49 12.37 -11.44
CA SER A 591 14.11 13.06 -10.22
C SER A 591 13.32 14.32 -10.57
N ARG A 592 12.06 14.38 -10.13
CA ARG A 592 11.17 15.53 -10.37
C ARG A 592 11.28 16.61 -9.29
N GLY A 593 12.02 16.34 -8.21
CA GLY A 593 12.08 17.21 -7.02
C GLY A 593 12.52 18.64 -7.32
N GLU A 594 13.52 18.82 -8.20
CA GLU A 594 14.00 20.16 -8.60
C GLU A 594 13.03 20.89 -9.54
N SER A 595 12.36 20.17 -10.44
CA SER A 595 11.46 20.77 -11.44
C SER A 595 10.07 21.10 -10.90
N GLU A 596 9.62 20.35 -9.89
CA GLU A 596 8.29 20.47 -9.28
C GLU A 596 8.35 21.17 -7.90
N TRP A 597 9.50 21.78 -7.55
CA TRP A 597 9.67 22.45 -6.26
C TRP A 597 8.76 23.69 -6.12
N PRO A 598 7.83 23.73 -5.14
CA PRO A 598 6.82 24.79 -5.07
C PRO A 598 7.39 26.20 -4.83
N ALA A 599 8.57 26.30 -4.20
CA ALA A 599 9.23 27.58 -3.94
C ALA A 599 10.02 28.12 -5.15
N GLY A 600 10.04 27.39 -6.27
CA GLY A 600 10.73 27.79 -7.50
C GLY A 600 12.11 27.16 -7.65
N PHE A 601 13.00 27.84 -8.39
CA PHE A 601 14.35 27.34 -8.69
C PHE A 601 15.19 27.17 -7.42
N VAL A 602 15.81 26.00 -7.32
CA VAL A 602 16.79 25.63 -6.30
C VAL A 602 18.10 25.31 -7.02
N ASP A 603 19.22 25.81 -6.52
CA ASP A 603 20.52 25.64 -7.16
C ASP A 603 21.05 24.21 -6.95
N PHE A 604 21.97 23.77 -7.81
CA PHE A 604 22.38 22.37 -7.89
C PHE A 604 23.09 21.87 -6.61
N ASP A 605 23.74 22.75 -5.84
CA ASP A 605 24.34 22.39 -4.56
C ASP A 605 23.27 22.05 -3.53
N GLU A 606 22.25 22.91 -3.36
CA GLU A 606 21.12 22.63 -2.47
C GLU A 606 20.30 21.41 -2.92
N VAL A 607 20.09 21.19 -4.23
CA VAL A 607 19.47 19.96 -4.73
C VAL A 607 20.28 18.72 -4.34
N THR A 608 21.61 18.79 -4.47
CA THR A 608 22.51 17.68 -4.13
C THR A 608 22.49 17.40 -2.63
N GLU A 609 22.49 18.44 -1.80
CA GLU A 609 22.43 18.35 -0.34
C GLU A 609 21.11 17.76 0.13
N ASN A 610 19.98 18.28 -0.36
CA ASN A 610 18.64 17.76 -0.06
C ASN A 610 18.49 16.32 -0.51
N PHE A 611 19.07 15.95 -1.66
CA PHE A 611 19.03 14.57 -2.14
C PHE A 611 19.90 13.64 -1.28
N ARG A 612 21.08 14.07 -0.86
CA ARG A 612 21.95 13.34 0.10
C ARG A 612 21.24 13.15 1.42
N ASP A 613 20.61 14.19 1.95
CA ASP A 613 19.87 14.15 3.21
C ASP A 613 18.66 13.23 3.09
N PHE A 614 17.88 13.36 2.02
CA PHE A 614 16.75 12.47 1.74
C PHE A 614 17.20 11.01 1.65
N LEU A 615 18.25 10.72 0.88
CA LEU A 615 18.76 9.36 0.70
C LEU A 615 19.30 8.79 2.01
N ASN A 616 20.17 9.51 2.72
CA ASN A 616 20.75 8.99 3.96
C ASN A 616 19.73 8.98 5.10
N PHE A 617 18.78 9.91 5.15
CA PHE A 617 17.67 9.84 6.10
C PHE A 617 16.77 8.64 5.80
N THR A 618 16.37 8.45 4.55
CA THR A 618 15.43 7.41 4.13
C THR A 618 16.05 6.02 4.15
N LEU A 619 17.31 5.89 3.76
CA LEU A 619 17.97 4.60 3.55
C LEU A 619 18.87 4.20 4.74
N VAL A 620 19.48 5.16 5.44
CA VAL A 620 20.42 4.91 6.56
C VAL A 620 19.82 5.20 7.92
N ASN A 621 19.20 6.37 8.15
CA ASN A 621 18.60 6.68 9.47
C ASN A 621 17.38 5.81 9.78
N LYS A 622 16.67 5.32 8.75
CA LYS A 622 15.62 4.31 8.91
C LYS A 622 16.15 2.87 8.95
N LYS A 623 17.47 2.63 8.81
CA LYS A 623 18.15 1.31 8.74
C LYS A 623 17.55 0.30 7.75
N LYS A 624 16.78 0.73 6.76
CA LYS A 624 15.95 -0.18 5.93
C LYS A 624 16.67 -0.80 4.73
N PHE A 625 17.78 -0.23 4.22
CA PHE A 625 18.33 -0.69 2.92
C PHE A 625 19.86 -0.69 2.79
N VAL A 626 20.59 0.15 3.53
CA VAL A 626 22.07 0.22 3.48
C VAL A 626 22.63 0.47 4.88
N LYS A 627 23.70 -0.26 5.23
CA LYS A 627 24.35 -0.22 6.55
C LYS A 627 25.21 1.03 6.76
N TYR A 628 25.68 1.63 5.68
CA TYR A 628 26.56 2.80 5.68
C TYR A 628 25.93 3.91 4.84
N PRO A 629 26.18 5.19 5.19
CA PRO A 629 25.85 6.34 4.36
C PRO A 629 26.24 6.15 2.90
N ILE A 630 25.32 6.47 2.00
CA ILE A 630 25.51 6.47 0.55
C ILE A 630 26.10 7.82 0.18
N ASN A 631 27.14 7.78 -0.64
CA ASN A 631 27.70 8.98 -1.24
C ASN A 631 26.85 9.43 -2.43
N VAL A 632 26.52 10.72 -2.47
CA VAL A 632 25.96 11.34 -3.67
C VAL A 632 27.11 11.90 -4.50
N ILE A 633 27.26 11.40 -5.73
CA ILE A 633 28.22 11.93 -6.70
C ILE A 633 27.49 12.89 -7.63
N TYR A 634 27.76 14.19 -7.49
CA TYR A 634 27.32 15.17 -8.46
C TYR A 634 28.15 15.05 -9.74
N VAL A 635 27.49 14.79 -10.87
CA VAL A 635 28.12 14.57 -12.17
C VAL A 635 27.93 15.80 -13.05
N CYS A 636 29.04 16.42 -13.44
CA CYS A 636 29.02 17.56 -14.33
C CYS A 636 30.23 17.59 -15.27
N GLY A 637 30.13 18.40 -16.34
CA GLY A 637 31.24 18.64 -17.27
C GLY A 637 32.29 19.59 -16.67
N LEU A 638 33.52 19.50 -17.18
CA LEU A 638 34.61 20.40 -16.80
C LEU A 638 34.26 21.89 -17.01
N ASP A 639 33.42 22.20 -17.99
CA ASP A 639 32.97 23.56 -18.27
C ASP A 639 32.12 24.14 -17.12
N HIS A 640 31.24 23.34 -16.53
CA HIS A 640 30.43 23.75 -15.38
C HIS A 640 31.30 23.88 -14.12
N PHE A 641 32.19 22.91 -13.88
CA PHE A 641 33.13 22.96 -12.76
C PHE A 641 34.02 24.21 -12.78
N ASN A 642 34.57 24.56 -13.94
CA ASN A 642 35.45 25.71 -14.09
C ASN A 642 34.72 27.05 -13.88
N LYS A 643 33.42 27.11 -14.19
CA LYS A 643 32.57 28.31 -14.03
C LYS A 643 31.98 28.44 -12.64
N CYS A 644 31.77 27.32 -11.93
CA CYS A 644 31.05 27.32 -10.66
C CYS A 644 31.89 26.75 -9.51
N PRO A 645 32.49 27.63 -8.67
CA PRO A 645 33.24 27.19 -7.49
C PRO A 645 32.40 26.41 -6.47
N ALA A 646 31.06 26.56 -6.50
CA ALA A 646 30.16 25.84 -5.60
C ALA A 646 30.24 24.31 -5.77
N VAL A 647 30.61 23.82 -6.97
CA VAL A 647 30.86 22.39 -7.21
C VAL A 647 31.98 21.85 -6.31
N ALA A 648 33.09 22.58 -6.18
CA ALA A 648 34.17 22.17 -5.27
C ALA A 648 33.86 22.45 -3.78
N ARG A 649 32.92 23.37 -3.50
CA ARG A 649 32.52 23.73 -2.14
C ARG A 649 31.64 22.64 -1.52
N MET A 650 30.70 22.08 -2.29
CA MET A 650 29.79 21.05 -1.77
C MET A 650 30.52 19.76 -1.37
N THR A 651 31.65 19.42 -2.00
CA THR A 651 32.41 18.19 -1.68
C THR A 651 33.11 18.24 -0.33
N LYS A 652 33.05 19.39 0.36
CA LYS A 652 33.48 19.51 1.76
C LYS A 652 32.46 18.93 2.75
N GLN A 653 31.23 18.70 2.31
CA GLN A 653 30.20 18.06 3.13
C GLN A 653 30.36 16.54 3.12
N ASP A 654 29.98 15.90 4.22
CA ASP A 654 30.02 14.46 4.33
C ASP A 654 29.11 13.79 3.28
N TYR A 655 29.62 12.71 2.68
CA TYR A 655 28.90 11.90 1.71
C TYR A 655 28.52 12.63 0.41
N ILE A 656 29.20 13.72 0.08
CA ILE A 656 29.08 14.40 -1.22
C ILE A 656 30.45 14.39 -1.90
N ALA A 657 30.48 13.96 -3.15
CA ALA A 657 31.63 14.09 -4.04
C ALA A 657 31.17 14.55 -5.43
N SER A 658 32.12 14.94 -6.29
CA SER A 658 31.84 15.39 -7.64
C SER A 658 32.68 14.65 -8.66
N ALA A 659 32.04 14.12 -9.70
CA ALA A 659 32.69 13.53 -10.85
C ALA A 659 32.71 14.54 -12.00
N ILE A 660 33.91 15.05 -12.30
CA ILE A 660 34.14 16.08 -13.31
C ILE A 660 34.57 15.39 -14.60
N VAL A 661 33.67 15.40 -15.58
CA VAL A 661 33.89 14.72 -16.84
C VAL A 661 34.59 15.66 -17.82
N TYR A 662 35.74 15.22 -18.33
CA TYR A 662 36.57 15.98 -19.26
C TYR A 662 37.01 15.14 -20.47
N ARG A 663 37.47 15.78 -21.53
CA ARG A 663 37.94 15.12 -22.77
C ARG A 663 39.46 14.95 -22.72
N SER A 664 39.95 13.71 -22.89
CA SER A 664 41.39 13.42 -22.91
C SER A 664 42.10 14.18 -24.03
N GLY A 665 43.26 14.78 -23.73
CA GLY A 665 44.06 15.56 -24.67
C GLY A 665 43.95 17.08 -24.49
N TYR A 666 42.85 17.71 -24.91
CA TYR A 666 42.72 19.19 -24.96
C TYR A 666 42.45 19.82 -23.58
N GLU A 667 41.71 19.14 -22.72
CA GLU A 667 41.21 19.70 -21.46
C GLU A 667 42.12 19.37 -20.26
N GLU A 668 43.09 18.45 -20.40
CA GLU A 668 44.00 18.05 -19.31
C GLU A 668 44.87 19.20 -18.81
N GLN A 669 45.25 20.13 -19.69
CA GLN A 669 46.01 21.34 -19.34
C GLN A 669 45.16 22.40 -18.61
N HIS A 670 43.84 22.27 -18.65
CA HIS A 670 42.87 23.18 -18.03
C HIS A 670 42.17 22.59 -16.81
N ILE A 671 42.48 21.34 -16.45
CA ILE A 671 42.21 20.83 -15.11
C ILE A 671 42.97 21.74 -14.16
N ARG A 672 42.24 22.52 -13.36
CA ARG A 672 42.87 23.44 -12.41
C ARG A 672 43.91 22.64 -11.60
N ASN A 673 45.15 23.15 -11.55
CA ASN A 673 46.21 22.69 -10.63
C ASN A 673 45.82 22.85 -9.14
N SER A 674 44.53 23.09 -8.84
CA SER A 674 43.94 23.14 -7.51
C SER A 674 44.05 21.76 -6.85
N SER A 675 45.18 21.55 -6.19
CA SER A 675 45.33 20.84 -4.91
C SER A 675 44.16 19.92 -4.60
N LYS A 676 44.27 18.65 -5.02
CA LYS A 676 43.50 17.47 -4.59
C LYS A 676 42.38 17.81 -3.57
N ALA A 677 41.33 18.49 -4.02
CA ALA A 677 40.25 18.86 -3.13
C ALA A 677 39.56 17.55 -2.75
N SER A 678 39.44 17.29 -1.45
CA SER A 678 38.79 16.07 -0.97
C SER A 678 37.41 15.97 -1.63
N GLY A 679 37.15 14.85 -2.31
CA GLY A 679 35.87 14.58 -2.98
C GLY A 679 35.70 15.09 -4.43
N VAL A 680 36.70 15.69 -5.07
CA VAL A 680 36.65 16.01 -6.53
C VAL A 680 37.39 14.94 -7.33
N ILE A 681 36.69 14.30 -8.27
CA ILE A 681 37.17 13.14 -9.03
C ILE A 681 37.09 13.46 -10.52
N TYR A 682 38.20 13.39 -11.24
CA TYR A 682 38.24 13.67 -12.67
C TYR A 682 38.07 12.38 -13.47
N VAL A 683 37.11 12.39 -14.40
CA VAL A 683 36.78 11.23 -15.23
C VAL A 683 37.00 11.60 -16.70
N SER A 684 37.96 10.96 -17.35
CA SER A 684 38.22 11.18 -18.78
C SER A 684 37.17 10.46 -19.62
N LEU A 685 36.58 11.15 -20.59
CA LEU A 685 35.86 10.52 -21.70
C LEU A 685 36.90 9.93 -22.67
N THR A 686 37.32 8.68 -22.44
CA THR A 686 38.17 7.90 -23.36
C THR A 686 37.33 7.28 -24.48
N GLY A 687 37.95 7.04 -25.64
CA GLY A 687 37.32 6.34 -26.76
C GLY A 687 36.53 7.25 -27.70
N GLU A 688 37.08 7.38 -28.91
CA GLU A 688 36.49 7.89 -30.15
C GLU A 688 36.05 9.37 -30.17
N ARG A 689 36.57 10.11 -31.17
CA ARG A 689 36.01 11.36 -31.68
C ARG A 689 34.65 11.08 -32.32
N ASP A 690 33.71 10.70 -31.47
CA ASP A 690 32.39 10.29 -31.87
C ASP A 690 31.55 11.55 -32.05
N ASP A 691 30.78 11.66 -33.15
CA ASP A 691 29.90 12.80 -33.46
C ASP A 691 28.93 13.12 -32.28
N LEU A 692 28.68 12.14 -31.41
CA LEU A 692 27.98 12.22 -30.12
C LEU A 692 28.60 13.20 -29.11
N SER A 693 29.93 13.30 -29.07
CA SER A 693 30.66 14.11 -28.09
C SER A 693 30.49 15.61 -28.32
N GLU A 694 30.15 16.00 -29.54
CA GLU A 694 29.89 17.39 -29.90
C GLU A 694 28.41 17.77 -29.86
N MET A 695 27.53 16.82 -29.51
CA MET A 695 26.09 17.03 -29.44
C MET A 695 25.73 17.82 -28.17
N SER A 696 25.00 18.92 -28.34
CA SER A 696 24.46 19.72 -27.25
C SER A 696 22.99 20.00 -27.50
N SER A 697 22.22 20.23 -26.42
CA SER A 697 20.82 20.65 -26.56
C SER A 697 20.70 21.93 -27.42
N THR A 698 21.73 22.81 -27.43
CA THR A 698 21.76 24.00 -28.29
C THR A 698 21.80 23.63 -29.77
N LYS A 699 22.69 22.72 -30.18
CA LYS A 699 22.76 22.26 -31.58
C LYS A 699 21.47 21.56 -32.04
N ILE A 700 20.80 20.83 -31.14
CA ILE A 700 19.49 20.22 -31.44
C ILE A 700 18.41 21.29 -31.65
N ARG A 701 18.37 22.33 -30.80
CA ARG A 701 17.44 23.45 -31.00
C ARG A 701 17.72 24.21 -32.30
N GLU A 702 19.00 24.47 -32.60
CA GLU A 702 19.43 25.11 -33.85
C GLU A 702 19.05 24.29 -35.07
N PHE A 703 19.20 22.96 -35.01
CA PHE A 703 18.79 22.04 -36.08
C PHE A 703 17.32 22.21 -36.44
N PHE A 704 16.44 22.24 -35.43
CA PHE A 704 15.03 22.49 -35.67
C PHE A 704 14.81 23.93 -36.19
N GLN A 705 15.43 24.95 -35.59
CA GLN A 705 15.23 26.35 -36.01
C GLN A 705 15.69 26.67 -37.44
N LYS A 706 16.79 26.06 -37.92
CA LYS A 706 17.37 26.29 -39.26
C LYS A 706 17.91 24.98 -39.85
N PRO A 707 17.07 24.15 -40.50
CA PRO A 707 17.53 22.91 -41.12
C PRO A 707 18.48 23.22 -42.29
N THR A 708 19.77 22.90 -42.17
CA THR A 708 20.75 23.01 -43.27
C THR A 708 20.99 21.66 -43.93
N THR A 709 21.70 21.57 -45.05
CA THR A 709 21.97 20.32 -45.79
C THR A 709 22.94 19.35 -45.08
N SER A 710 23.58 19.75 -43.98
CA SER A 710 24.52 18.95 -43.16
C SER A 710 23.82 18.08 -42.08
N THR A 711 22.48 17.98 -42.12
CA THR A 711 21.64 17.65 -40.96
C THR A 711 21.33 16.19 -40.71
N ALA A 712 21.60 15.30 -41.68
CA ALA A 712 21.40 13.85 -41.51
C ALA A 712 22.23 13.25 -40.36
N LYS A 713 23.31 13.91 -39.94
CA LYS A 713 24.13 13.50 -38.79
C LYS A 713 23.46 13.79 -37.45
N ILE A 714 22.81 14.94 -37.28
CA ILE A 714 22.20 15.35 -36.01
C ILE A 714 20.96 14.51 -35.69
N GLU A 715 20.19 14.15 -36.72
CA GLU A 715 18.96 13.37 -36.57
C GLU A 715 19.19 12.01 -35.89
N ARG A 716 20.35 11.39 -36.10
CA ARG A 716 20.75 10.13 -35.44
C ARG A 716 20.96 10.26 -33.93
N PHE A 717 21.04 11.49 -33.42
CA PHE A 717 21.30 11.79 -32.01
C PHE A 717 20.12 12.47 -31.32
N ILE A 718 18.93 12.38 -31.91
CA ILE A 718 17.67 12.87 -31.34
C ILE A 718 16.76 11.66 -31.13
N TYR A 719 16.26 11.50 -29.90
CA TYR A 719 15.30 10.44 -29.60
C TYR A 719 13.98 10.65 -30.36
N PRO A 720 13.28 9.57 -30.77
CA PRO A 720 12.01 9.68 -31.50
C PRO A 720 10.98 10.57 -30.80
N ASN A 721 10.79 10.39 -29.49
CA ASN A 721 9.87 11.21 -28.68
C ASN A 721 10.30 12.69 -28.61
N VAL A 722 11.61 12.96 -28.57
CA VAL A 722 12.14 14.34 -28.64
C VAL A 722 11.91 14.93 -30.02
N ARG A 723 12.16 14.17 -31.08
CA ARG A 723 11.95 14.60 -32.47
C ARG A 723 10.48 14.95 -32.71
N GLU A 724 9.56 14.08 -32.33
CA GLU A 724 8.12 14.30 -32.45
C GLU A 724 7.68 15.56 -31.71
N TYR A 725 8.15 15.72 -30.47
CA TYR A 725 7.84 16.89 -29.66
C TYR A 725 8.36 18.18 -30.31
N MET A 726 9.61 18.19 -30.78
CA MET A 726 10.23 19.36 -31.40
C MET A 726 9.53 19.72 -32.71
N ILE A 727 9.15 18.75 -33.55
CA ILE A 727 8.36 19.00 -34.78
C ILE A 727 7.00 19.60 -34.43
N LYS A 728 6.31 19.06 -33.42
CA LYS A 728 5.00 19.56 -32.99
C LYS A 728 5.11 21.00 -32.50
N LYS A 729 6.13 21.31 -31.70
CA LYS A 729 6.37 22.63 -31.13
C LYS A 729 6.70 23.70 -32.19
N GLN A 730 7.19 23.32 -33.35
CA GLN A 730 7.38 24.26 -34.47
C GLN A 730 6.11 24.60 -35.22
N LYS A 731 5.10 23.74 -35.13
CA LYS A 731 3.80 23.93 -35.79
C LYS A 731 2.81 24.69 -34.91
N SER A 732 3.06 24.76 -33.61
CA SER A 732 2.34 25.59 -32.63
C SER A 732 2.97 26.96 -32.51
#